data_AF-A0A6P0M070-F1
#
_entry.id   AF-A0A6P0M070-F1
#
_cell.length_a   1.000
_cell.length_b   1.000
_cell.length_c   1.000
_cell.angle_alpha   90.00
_cell.angle_beta   90.00
_cell.angle_gamma   90.00
#
_symmetry.space_group_name_H-M   'P 1'
#
loop_
_entity.id
_entity.type
_entity.pdbx_description
1 polymer ?
#
loop_
_entity_poly.entity_id
_entity_poly.type
_entity_poly.pdbx_seq_one_letter_code
_entity_poly.pdbx_strand_id
1 'polypeptide(L)'
;QLQRATERSQDKPEHLKTIRDRILRNEQRAGRLLGLYQQVLDQGNKAADGSEEQTELRLSGLVVERDGCLRVNNRIYGSVFDGDWVKQELARLRPYSEAFTAWVESGCKDEARLLRGVALENAQDWAKGKSLSDLDYQFLSAGQELDRRVLAEESRILAKANDTLTEAQDKAKKTILIGGITLGLFSVVAIIIAMITAKNIQEAKTGTRLEQQGITILRRLPGKNVYYSDRELLYSAMETGQQLFNIVKDGRPLDNYPAISPLYALQQSLSKFKEKIRFQGHQSPLLSLSFSPDGKTLATASEDKTVRLWDLQGNQLALLRGHRRWVNSVRFSPDGKMLATASSDKTARLWDLQGNQLALLRGHRRSVTSVSFSRDGKTLATASYDNTARLWDLQGKLLALLKGHQDSVNSVSFSRDGKTLATASDDNTVRLWDLQGKLLALLKGHQDSVNSVSFSRDGKILATASDDNTVKLWDLHGKQLALLKGHQDSVNSVSFSRDGKTLATASYDNTVRLWDLQGKQLALLKGDPSLVTSVSFSRDGKTLATASYDNTVRLWDLQGKPLALFQGHQGSVNSVSFSRDGKTLATASWDKTVRLWDLQGNQLALLKGHQGPVNSVSFSRDGMLATASDDKTVRLWDLQGNQLALLRGHQDSVWSVSFSRDGKILATASSDKTVRLWDLQGNQLALFPGHQGWVSSLSFSRDGKTLATASWDKTVRLWDLQGNQLALFPGHQHWVNSVSFSRDGKTLATASSDQTARLWDLQGNQLALFQGHLDSVNSISFSRDGKMLASASRDKTVRLWDLEGNPLALFEGHQDSVNSISFSRDGKMLATASSDKTVRLWAVEDLGQMLARGCKLLEGYFVEHPESLDNLKKCQDSDNKIAAASGFVKQGEQLAEEGDVEGAIAKFKEAKKWNPELELQPETKAKQLAAPAKFEQGEQLARQGEVTKALSLYKQAQQLDPNLEISVYSWNQICWFGSLHGYATDVMDACEKAVAKEPEDRRILDSRGLARALTGDTAGAISDFQAFVDWTDDDELKAKRQKWIYELRAGKNPFTEEVLESLSWE
;
A
#
# COMPACT_ATOMS: atom_id res chain seq x y z
N GLN A 1 -34.35 -40.19 40.40
CA GLN A 1 -34.08 -40.40 38.97
C GLN A 1 -34.16 -39.12 38.11
N LEU A 2 -34.36 -37.93 38.69
CA LEU A 2 -34.36 -36.64 37.96
C LEU A 2 -33.06 -35.81 38.13
N GLN A 3 -32.00 -36.40 38.71
CA GLN A 3 -30.73 -35.73 38.97
C GLN A 3 -29.53 -36.43 38.27
N ARG A 4 -29.83 -37.26 37.26
CA ARG A 4 -28.83 -38.00 36.45
C ARG A 4 -28.96 -37.73 34.94
N ALA A 5 -29.55 -36.59 34.56
CA ALA A 5 -29.78 -36.21 33.17
C ALA A 5 -29.02 -34.95 32.71
N THR A 6 -28.17 -34.36 33.55
CA THR A 6 -27.45 -33.11 33.22
C THR A 6 -25.98 -33.30 32.81
N GLU A 7 -25.50 -34.54 32.62
CA GLU A 7 -24.11 -34.82 32.17
C GLU A 7 -24.00 -35.62 30.86
N ARG A 8 -25.07 -35.68 30.05
CA ARG A 8 -24.99 -36.16 28.65
C ARG A 8 -25.85 -35.31 27.73
N SER A 9 -25.27 -34.25 27.18
CA SER A 9 -25.81 -33.59 25.98
C SER A 9 -24.68 -33.24 25.00
N GLN A 10 -23.96 -34.27 24.56
CA GLN A 10 -23.14 -34.21 23.35
C GLN A 10 -23.76 -34.99 22.17
N ASP A 11 -25.06 -35.27 22.22
CA ASP A 11 -25.83 -35.68 21.04
C ASP A 11 -27.11 -34.85 20.96
N LYS A 12 -27.06 -33.71 20.26
CA LYS A 12 -28.29 -33.10 19.73
C LYS A 12 -28.73 -33.99 18.55
N PRO A 13 -29.97 -34.51 18.50
CA PRO A 13 -30.48 -35.24 17.34
C PRO A 13 -30.18 -34.47 16.04
N GLU A 14 -29.66 -35.13 15.00
CA GLU A 14 -29.25 -34.49 13.73
C GLU A 14 -30.34 -33.57 13.14
N HIS A 15 -31.61 -33.91 13.36
CA HIS A 15 -32.76 -33.13 12.95
C HIS A 15 -32.82 -31.73 13.61
N LEU A 16 -32.52 -31.61 14.90
CA LEU A 16 -32.51 -30.31 15.61
C LEU A 16 -31.32 -29.45 15.17
N LYS A 17 -30.18 -30.08 14.88
CA LYS A 17 -29.02 -29.38 14.30
C LYS A 17 -29.35 -28.86 12.90
N THR A 18 -30.06 -29.64 12.09
CA THR A 18 -30.47 -29.24 10.74
C THR A 18 -31.46 -28.07 10.75
N ILE A 19 -32.44 -28.04 11.67
CA ILE A 19 -33.35 -26.89 11.82
C ILE A 19 -32.56 -25.63 12.22
N ARG A 20 -31.67 -25.73 13.23
CA ARG A 20 -30.82 -24.62 13.66
C ARG A 20 -29.97 -24.09 12.50
N ASP A 21 -29.28 -24.99 11.81
CA ASP A 21 -28.37 -24.63 10.73
C ASP A 21 -29.15 -23.99 9.58
N ARG A 22 -30.37 -24.43 9.24
CA ARG A 22 -31.21 -23.80 8.21
C ARG A 22 -31.60 -22.36 8.55
N ILE A 23 -31.88 -22.06 9.81
CA ILE A 23 -32.26 -20.70 10.26
C ILE A 23 -31.05 -19.77 10.32
N LEU A 24 -29.89 -20.29 10.70
CA LEU A 24 -28.65 -19.52 10.88
C LEU A 24 -27.75 -19.52 9.63
N ARG A 25 -28.06 -20.32 8.60
CA ARG A 25 -27.22 -20.48 7.39
C ARG A 25 -27.00 -19.17 6.65
N ASN A 26 -28.05 -18.35 6.58
CA ASN A 26 -27.99 -17.06 5.90
C ASN A 26 -27.93 -15.93 6.95
N GLU A 27 -26.72 -15.50 7.30
CA GLU A 27 -26.51 -14.42 8.28
C GLU A 27 -27.16 -13.08 7.87
N GLN A 28 -27.50 -12.88 6.59
CA GLN A 28 -28.19 -11.68 6.11
C GLN A 28 -29.68 -11.67 6.47
N ARG A 29 -30.31 -12.84 6.68
CA ARG A 29 -31.75 -12.98 6.98
C ARG A 29 -32.04 -13.62 8.34
N ALA A 30 -31.05 -14.25 8.97
CA ALA A 30 -31.19 -14.95 10.26
C ALA A 30 -31.82 -14.06 11.34
N GLY A 31 -31.46 -12.77 11.40
CA GLY A 31 -32.06 -11.81 12.33
C GLY A 31 -33.57 -11.61 12.13
N ARG A 32 -34.02 -11.47 10.87
CA ARG A 32 -35.45 -11.38 10.52
C ARG A 32 -36.20 -12.67 10.84
N LEU A 33 -35.65 -13.82 10.48
CA LEU A 33 -36.27 -15.14 10.72
C LEU A 33 -36.45 -15.42 12.21
N LEU A 34 -35.43 -15.13 13.02
CA LEU A 34 -35.50 -15.25 14.48
C LEU A 34 -36.49 -14.26 15.08
N GLY A 35 -36.56 -13.02 14.57
CA GLY A 35 -37.56 -12.03 15.00
C GLY A 35 -38.99 -12.43 14.68
N LEU A 36 -39.24 -12.98 13.49
CA LEU A 36 -40.55 -13.53 13.09
C LEU A 36 -40.94 -14.72 13.98
N TYR A 37 -39.99 -15.59 14.29
CA TYR A 37 -40.22 -16.74 15.17
C TYR A 37 -40.48 -16.31 16.62
N GLN A 38 -39.76 -15.29 17.12
CA GLN A 38 -40.02 -14.69 18.44
C GLN A 38 -41.47 -14.21 18.55
N GLN A 39 -42.00 -13.54 17.53
CA GLN A 39 -43.40 -13.10 17.51
C GLN A 39 -44.39 -14.26 17.53
N VAL A 40 -44.09 -15.38 16.84
CA VAL A 40 -44.90 -16.60 16.90
C VAL A 40 -44.88 -17.24 18.30
N LEU A 41 -43.75 -17.18 19.00
CA LEU A 41 -43.62 -17.67 20.38
C LEU A 41 -44.39 -16.78 21.38
N ASP A 42 -44.27 -15.46 21.23
CA ASP A 42 -44.87 -14.49 22.16
C ASP A 42 -46.39 -14.41 22.01
N GLN A 43 -46.92 -14.50 20.78
CA GLN A 43 -48.35 -14.36 20.47
C GLN A 43 -49.08 -15.71 20.33
N GLY A 44 -48.33 -16.82 20.31
CA GLY A 44 -48.84 -18.18 20.10
C GLY A 44 -49.32 -18.49 18.67
N ASN A 45 -49.56 -17.47 17.86
CA ASN A 45 -49.81 -17.54 16.42
C ASN A 45 -49.47 -16.20 15.75
N LYS A 46 -49.17 -16.21 14.45
CA LYS A 46 -49.00 -15.00 13.63
C LYS A 46 -49.70 -15.17 12.28
N ALA A 47 -50.45 -14.17 11.80
CA ALA A 47 -51.11 -14.26 10.49
C ALA A 47 -50.10 -14.53 9.36
N ALA A 48 -50.44 -15.46 8.47
CA ALA A 48 -49.62 -15.79 7.32
C ALA A 48 -49.79 -14.71 6.23
N ASP A 49 -48.72 -14.01 5.88
CA ASP A 49 -48.74 -12.91 4.89
C ASP A 49 -48.11 -13.30 3.54
N GLY A 50 -47.57 -14.52 3.44
CA GLY A 50 -46.97 -15.04 2.20
C GLY A 50 -45.63 -14.40 1.83
N SER A 51 -45.02 -13.60 2.71
CA SER A 51 -43.68 -13.02 2.47
C SER A 51 -42.61 -14.10 2.26
N GLU A 52 -41.55 -13.73 1.54
CA GLU A 52 -40.42 -14.61 1.26
C GLU A 52 -39.79 -15.14 2.57
N GLU A 53 -39.72 -14.30 3.61
CA GLU A 53 -39.16 -14.64 4.91
C GLU A 53 -40.08 -15.55 5.74
N GLN A 54 -41.41 -15.38 5.67
CA GLN A 54 -42.33 -16.34 6.27
C GLN A 54 -42.26 -17.70 5.56
N THR A 55 -42.05 -17.70 4.26
CA THR A 55 -41.85 -18.92 3.45
C THR A 55 -40.55 -19.63 3.85
N GLU A 56 -39.45 -18.89 3.97
CA GLU A 56 -38.16 -19.41 4.42
C GLU A 56 -38.21 -19.95 5.87
N LEU A 57 -38.95 -19.26 6.76
CA LEU A 57 -39.16 -19.73 8.13
C LEU A 57 -39.98 -21.04 8.17
N ARG A 58 -40.97 -21.22 7.27
CA ARG A 58 -41.70 -22.49 7.12
C ARG A 58 -40.81 -23.61 6.58
N LEU A 59 -39.97 -23.31 5.59
CA LEU A 59 -39.02 -24.27 5.00
C LEU A 59 -37.95 -24.75 6.00
N SER A 60 -37.70 -23.99 7.06
CA SER A 60 -36.86 -24.46 8.18
C SER A 60 -37.45 -25.66 8.94
N GLY A 61 -38.78 -25.86 8.87
CA GLY A 61 -39.52 -26.89 9.61
C GLY A 61 -39.89 -26.50 11.05
N LEU A 62 -39.50 -25.30 11.50
CA LEU A 62 -39.73 -24.80 12.86
C LEU A 62 -41.19 -24.34 13.09
N VAL A 63 -41.81 -23.76 12.05
CA VAL A 63 -43.21 -23.33 12.05
C VAL A 63 -43.99 -23.97 10.92
N VAL A 64 -45.31 -24.10 11.10
CA VAL A 64 -46.26 -24.61 10.11
C VAL A 64 -47.42 -23.63 10.01
N GLU A 65 -47.99 -23.51 8.82
CA GLU A 65 -49.20 -22.74 8.59
C GLU A 65 -50.43 -23.62 8.87
N ARG A 66 -51.30 -23.17 9.78
CA ARG A 66 -52.61 -23.77 10.08
C ARG A 66 -53.63 -22.66 10.28
N ASP A 67 -54.78 -22.78 9.64
CA ASP A 67 -55.88 -21.83 9.72
C ASP A 67 -55.46 -20.39 9.36
N GLY A 68 -54.62 -20.23 8.32
CA GLY A 68 -54.11 -18.92 7.88
C GLY A 68 -53.11 -18.25 8.83
N CYS A 69 -52.60 -18.98 9.83
CA CYS A 69 -51.61 -18.48 10.79
C CYS A 69 -50.39 -19.41 10.91
N LEU A 70 -49.21 -18.82 11.07
CA LEU A 70 -47.98 -19.51 11.47
C LEU A 70 -48.06 -19.91 12.95
N ARG A 71 -47.76 -21.19 13.23
CA ARG A 71 -47.66 -21.76 14.57
C ARG A 71 -46.43 -22.65 14.68
N VAL A 72 -45.90 -22.83 15.88
CA VAL A 72 -44.76 -23.74 16.12
C VAL A 72 -45.16 -25.18 15.71
N ASN A 73 -44.35 -25.80 14.85
CA ASN A 73 -44.70 -27.07 14.20
C ASN A 73 -44.80 -28.25 15.17
N ASN A 74 -43.97 -28.26 16.23
CA ASN A 74 -43.96 -29.30 17.25
C ASN A 74 -43.65 -28.69 18.63
N ARG A 75 -44.31 -29.20 19.69
CA ARG A 75 -44.06 -28.80 21.09
C ARG A 75 -42.61 -29.02 21.52
N ILE A 76 -41.93 -30.06 21.01
CA ILE A 76 -40.51 -30.30 21.28
C ILE A 76 -39.64 -29.18 20.69
N TYR A 77 -39.96 -28.68 19.49
CA TYR A 77 -39.21 -27.57 18.89
C TYR A 77 -39.41 -26.28 19.66
N GLY A 78 -40.64 -26.00 20.12
CA GLY A 78 -40.92 -24.85 21.00
C GLY A 78 -40.21 -24.92 22.36
N SER A 79 -39.86 -26.12 22.86
CA SER A 79 -39.09 -26.29 24.10
C SER A 79 -37.57 -26.25 23.90
N VAL A 80 -37.06 -26.45 22.68
CA VAL A 80 -35.62 -26.45 22.38
C VAL A 80 -35.17 -25.12 21.77
N PHE A 81 -36.02 -24.53 20.92
CA PHE A 81 -35.86 -23.20 20.35
C PHE A 81 -36.84 -22.27 21.07
N ASP A 82 -36.70 -22.17 22.38
CA ASP A 82 -37.55 -21.30 23.21
C ASP A 82 -37.15 -19.83 23.07
N GLY A 83 -37.89 -18.95 23.75
CA GLY A 83 -37.62 -17.51 23.72
C GLY A 83 -36.22 -17.14 24.22
N ASP A 84 -35.64 -17.91 25.14
CA ASP A 84 -34.30 -17.66 25.66
C ASP A 84 -33.23 -18.02 24.64
N TRP A 85 -33.41 -19.12 23.91
CA TRP A 85 -32.56 -19.48 22.78
C TRP A 85 -32.58 -18.41 21.68
N VAL A 86 -33.78 -17.93 21.31
CA VAL A 86 -33.93 -16.88 20.29
C VAL A 86 -33.25 -15.57 20.73
N LYS A 87 -33.41 -15.17 22.00
CA LYS A 87 -32.74 -14.00 22.58
C LYS A 87 -31.20 -14.14 22.53
N GLN A 88 -30.66 -15.31 22.88
CA GLN A 88 -29.21 -15.55 22.85
C GLN A 88 -28.64 -15.49 21.43
N GLU A 89 -29.32 -16.07 20.44
CA GLU A 89 -28.85 -16.01 19.05
C GLU A 89 -28.99 -14.60 18.46
N LEU A 90 -30.09 -13.87 18.75
CA LEU A 90 -30.22 -12.47 18.36
C LEU A 90 -29.16 -11.58 19.02
N ALA A 91 -28.80 -11.83 20.28
CA ALA A 91 -27.73 -11.12 20.98
C ALA A 91 -26.35 -11.40 20.38
N ARG A 92 -26.11 -12.62 19.88
CA ARG A 92 -24.87 -13.01 19.19
C ARG A 92 -24.76 -12.38 17.81
N LEU A 93 -25.87 -12.23 17.10
CA LEU A 93 -25.89 -11.66 15.75
C LEU A 93 -25.70 -10.14 15.77
N ARG A 94 -26.36 -9.43 16.71
CA ARG A 94 -26.37 -7.95 16.75
C ARG A 94 -25.13 -7.41 17.50
N PRO A 95 -24.32 -6.54 16.86
CA PRO A 95 -23.21 -5.87 17.56
C PRO A 95 -23.68 -4.81 18.58
N TYR A 96 -24.96 -4.45 18.55
CA TYR A 96 -25.59 -3.45 19.42
C TYR A 96 -26.66 -4.05 20.35
N SER A 97 -26.59 -5.36 20.62
CA SER A 97 -27.63 -6.11 21.35
C SER A 97 -27.91 -5.59 22.76
N GLU A 98 -26.89 -5.18 23.51
CA GLU A 98 -27.04 -4.68 24.89
C GLU A 98 -27.82 -3.36 24.93
N ALA A 99 -27.44 -2.39 24.10
CA ALA A 99 -28.11 -1.09 24.00
C ALA A 99 -29.55 -1.22 23.47
N PHE A 100 -29.75 -2.11 22.49
CA PHE A 100 -31.06 -2.42 21.93
C PHE A 100 -31.99 -3.07 22.96
N THR A 101 -31.53 -4.08 23.70
CA THR A 101 -32.34 -4.75 24.73
C THR A 101 -32.73 -3.76 25.82
N ALA A 102 -31.79 -2.95 26.31
CA ALA A 102 -32.08 -1.93 27.32
C ALA A 102 -33.09 -0.87 26.82
N TRP A 103 -33.02 -0.49 25.53
CA TRP A 103 -33.99 0.43 24.93
C TRP A 103 -35.39 -0.18 24.78
N VAL A 104 -35.47 -1.45 24.35
CA VAL A 104 -36.75 -2.17 24.25
C VAL A 104 -37.38 -2.40 25.62
N GLU A 105 -36.58 -2.76 26.64
CA GLU A 105 -37.02 -2.92 28.04
C GLU A 105 -37.55 -1.60 28.64
N SER A 106 -37.06 -0.46 28.15
CA SER A 106 -37.59 0.87 28.52
C SER A 106 -38.94 1.21 27.86
N GLY A 107 -39.49 0.32 27.04
CA GLY A 107 -40.68 0.59 26.22
C GLY A 107 -40.38 1.52 25.04
N CYS A 108 -39.15 1.49 24.50
CA CYS A 108 -38.67 2.29 23.37
C CYS A 108 -38.63 3.81 23.63
N LYS A 109 -38.49 4.24 24.89
CA LYS A 109 -38.56 5.67 25.29
C LYS A 109 -37.25 6.25 25.81
N ASP A 110 -36.31 5.43 26.28
CA ASP A 110 -35.06 5.92 26.87
C ASP A 110 -34.04 6.32 25.78
N GLU A 111 -34.02 7.59 25.40
CA GLU A 111 -33.07 8.16 24.43
C GLU A 111 -31.60 8.03 24.86
N ALA A 112 -31.30 7.78 26.15
CA ALA A 112 -29.93 7.57 26.62
C ALA A 112 -29.35 6.22 26.16
N ARG A 113 -30.22 5.26 25.77
CA ARG A 113 -29.82 3.93 25.28
C ARG A 113 -29.66 3.87 23.77
N LEU A 114 -30.05 4.93 23.05
CA LEU A 114 -29.86 5.02 21.60
C LEU A 114 -28.39 5.20 21.25
N LEU A 115 -27.95 4.51 20.18
CA LEU A 115 -26.59 4.64 19.65
C LEU A 115 -26.36 6.03 19.06
N ARG A 116 -25.12 6.52 19.15
CA ARG A 116 -24.66 7.82 18.63
C ARG A 116 -23.26 7.72 18.04
N GLY A 117 -22.92 8.68 17.16
CA GLY A 117 -21.61 8.76 16.52
C GLY A 117 -21.13 7.42 15.93
N VAL A 118 -19.88 7.06 16.25
CA VAL A 118 -19.21 5.86 15.69
C VAL A 118 -19.94 4.55 16.00
N ALA A 119 -20.61 4.45 17.16
CA ALA A 119 -21.36 3.24 17.52
C ALA A 119 -22.61 3.07 16.66
N LEU A 120 -23.28 4.17 16.29
CA LEU A 120 -24.42 4.17 15.38
C LEU A 120 -23.98 3.87 13.94
N GLU A 121 -22.88 4.48 13.49
CA GLU A 121 -22.32 4.25 12.15
C GLU A 121 -21.95 2.78 11.93
N ASN A 122 -21.23 2.17 12.87
CA ASN A 122 -20.89 0.74 12.83
C ASN A 122 -22.14 -0.17 12.81
N ALA A 123 -23.20 0.22 13.53
CA ALA A 123 -24.46 -0.51 13.55
C ALA A 123 -25.23 -0.40 12.22
N GLN A 124 -25.21 0.78 11.59
CA GLN A 124 -25.80 1.02 10.28
C GLN A 124 -25.03 0.31 9.16
N ASP A 125 -23.71 0.30 9.22
CA ASP A 125 -22.87 -0.44 8.26
C ASP A 125 -23.06 -1.95 8.39
N TRP A 126 -23.16 -2.47 9.61
CA TRP A 126 -23.51 -3.87 9.83
C TRP A 126 -24.91 -4.22 9.31
N ALA A 127 -25.85 -3.28 9.33
CA ALA A 127 -27.22 -3.44 8.85
C ALA A 127 -27.33 -3.40 7.31
N LYS A 128 -26.36 -2.82 6.58
CA LYS A 128 -26.40 -2.74 5.11
C LYS A 128 -26.44 -4.13 4.48
N GLY A 129 -27.43 -4.34 3.61
CA GLY A 129 -27.62 -5.62 2.92
C GLY A 129 -28.19 -6.74 3.81
N LYS A 130 -28.64 -6.45 5.04
CA LYS A 130 -29.32 -7.40 5.93
C LYS A 130 -30.81 -7.07 6.07
N SER A 131 -31.63 -8.10 6.17
CA SER A 131 -33.04 -7.99 6.55
C SER A 131 -33.14 -8.10 8.07
N LEU A 132 -33.56 -7.02 8.73
CA LEU A 132 -33.66 -6.92 10.19
C LEU A 132 -35.12 -6.87 10.68
N SER A 133 -35.32 -7.00 11.99
CA SER A 133 -36.67 -6.83 12.56
C SER A 133 -37.11 -5.37 12.51
N ASP A 134 -38.42 -5.11 12.55
CA ASP A 134 -38.96 -3.74 12.49
C ASP A 134 -38.48 -2.89 13.67
N LEU A 135 -38.30 -3.51 14.84
CA LEU A 135 -37.73 -2.87 16.04
C LEU A 135 -36.26 -2.47 15.83
N ASP A 136 -35.46 -3.26 15.12
CA ASP A 136 -34.06 -2.92 14.81
C ASP A 136 -34.00 -1.64 13.96
N TYR A 137 -34.86 -1.53 12.94
CA TYR A 137 -34.91 -0.32 12.12
C TYR A 137 -35.40 0.90 12.91
N GLN A 138 -36.37 0.73 13.82
CA GLN A 138 -36.82 1.80 14.71
C GLN A 138 -35.71 2.27 15.65
N PHE A 139 -34.93 1.35 16.22
CA PHE A 139 -33.80 1.70 17.09
C PHE A 139 -32.71 2.49 16.35
N LEU A 140 -32.32 2.04 15.15
CA LEU A 140 -31.29 2.70 14.35
C LEU A 140 -31.73 4.08 13.81
N SER A 141 -32.99 4.20 13.41
CA SER A 141 -33.55 5.48 12.94
C SER A 141 -33.73 6.49 14.08
N ALA A 142 -34.17 6.04 15.26
CA ALA A 142 -34.24 6.88 16.45
C ALA A 142 -32.85 7.37 16.89
N GLY A 143 -31.83 6.52 16.82
CA GLY A 143 -30.43 6.91 17.06
C GLY A 143 -29.95 7.97 16.06
N GLN A 144 -30.26 7.81 14.77
CA GLN A 144 -29.90 8.76 13.72
C GLN A 144 -30.55 10.14 13.91
N GLU A 145 -31.80 10.18 14.33
CA GLU A 145 -32.51 11.43 14.58
C GLU A 145 -31.98 12.15 15.83
N LEU A 146 -31.60 11.39 16.87
CA LEU A 146 -30.96 11.96 18.06
C LEU A 146 -29.58 12.53 17.74
N ASP A 147 -28.76 11.81 16.97
CA ASP A 147 -27.41 12.23 16.58
C ASP A 147 -27.44 13.52 15.74
N ARG A 148 -28.42 13.65 14.82
CA ARG A 148 -28.68 14.90 14.08
C ARG A 148 -29.06 16.07 14.99
N ARG A 149 -29.93 15.85 15.98
CA ARG A 149 -30.35 16.89 16.93
C ARG A 149 -29.17 17.38 17.78
N VAL A 150 -28.33 16.46 18.26
CA VAL A 150 -27.13 16.80 19.04
C VAL A 150 -26.12 17.59 18.19
N LEU A 151 -25.82 17.15 16.96
CA LEU A 151 -24.91 17.86 16.05
C LEU A 151 -25.41 19.26 15.67
N ALA A 152 -26.72 19.42 15.49
CA ALA A 152 -27.33 20.72 15.19
C ALA A 152 -27.23 21.69 16.39
N GLU A 153 -27.42 21.18 17.61
CA GLU A 153 -27.31 21.99 18.83
C GLU A 153 -25.85 22.36 19.14
N GLU A 154 -24.90 21.42 18.99
CA GLU A 154 -23.47 21.71 19.11
C GLU A 154 -23.02 22.78 18.11
N SER A 155 -23.50 22.71 16.86
CA SER A 155 -23.22 23.73 15.84
C SER A 155 -23.78 25.10 16.21
N ARG A 156 -24.98 25.16 16.83
CA ARG A 156 -25.58 26.41 17.33
C ARG A 156 -24.84 26.98 18.54
N ILE A 157 -24.40 26.12 19.46
CA ILE A 157 -23.60 26.53 20.63
C ILE A 157 -22.25 27.09 20.15
N LEU A 158 -21.60 26.43 19.20
CA LEU A 158 -20.36 26.91 18.58
C LEU A 158 -20.57 28.24 17.84
N ALA A 159 -21.65 28.40 17.09
CA ALA A 159 -21.98 29.67 16.43
C ALA A 159 -22.18 30.81 17.42
N LYS A 160 -22.98 30.60 18.49
CA LYS A 160 -23.19 31.58 19.56
C LYS A 160 -21.90 31.89 20.34
N ALA A 161 -21.06 30.90 20.58
CA ALA A 161 -19.76 31.10 21.22
C ALA A 161 -18.82 31.94 20.33
N ASN A 162 -18.90 31.77 19.01
CA ASN A 162 -18.11 32.55 18.07
C ASN A 162 -18.62 34.00 17.95
N ASP A 163 -19.95 34.21 17.95
CA ASP A 163 -20.57 35.54 17.93
C ASP A 163 -20.33 36.32 19.23
N THR A 164 -20.41 35.65 20.38
CA THR A 164 -20.07 36.28 21.68
C THR A 164 -18.58 36.62 21.79
N LEU A 165 -17.71 35.82 21.15
CA LEU A 165 -16.28 36.07 21.08
C LEU A 165 -15.95 37.26 20.17
N THR A 166 -16.64 37.43 19.03
CA THR A 166 -16.46 38.59 18.14
C THR A 166 -16.99 39.87 18.77
N GLU A 167 -18.13 39.84 19.46
CA GLU A 167 -18.63 40.98 20.25
C GLU A 167 -17.67 41.38 21.38
N ALA A 168 -17.09 40.40 22.08
CA ALA A 168 -16.10 40.66 23.12
C ALA A 168 -14.81 41.27 22.54
N GLN A 169 -14.37 40.85 21.35
CA GLN A 169 -13.24 41.43 20.64
C GLN A 169 -13.50 42.87 20.17
N ASP A 170 -14.71 43.17 19.69
CA ASP A 170 -15.07 44.51 19.23
C ASP A 170 -15.30 45.49 20.41
N LYS A 171 -15.87 45.01 21.53
CA LYS A 171 -15.90 45.78 22.78
C LYS A 171 -14.49 46.04 23.31
N ALA A 172 -13.60 45.04 23.32
CA ALA A 172 -12.22 45.22 23.74
C ALA A 172 -11.48 46.25 22.87
N LYS A 173 -11.64 46.21 21.54
CA LYS A 173 -11.08 47.21 20.62
C LYS A 173 -11.60 48.62 20.88
N LYS A 174 -12.92 48.78 21.09
CA LYS A 174 -13.53 50.09 21.40
C LYS A 174 -13.11 50.63 22.77
N THR A 175 -13.01 49.77 23.78
CA THR A 175 -12.53 50.15 25.12
C THR A 175 -11.04 50.53 25.11
N ILE A 176 -10.21 49.90 24.27
CA ILE A 176 -8.80 50.26 24.07
C ILE A 176 -8.65 51.60 23.34
N LEU A 177 -9.55 51.92 22.40
CA LEU A 177 -9.55 53.21 21.69
C LEU A 177 -9.96 54.38 22.60
N ILE A 178 -10.84 54.13 23.57
CA ILE A 178 -11.39 55.15 24.49
C ILE A 178 -10.53 55.29 25.77
N GLY A 179 -9.79 54.25 26.17
CA GLY A 179 -8.93 54.26 27.36
C GLY A 179 -7.50 54.82 27.16
N GLY A 180 -7.20 55.40 25.99
CA GLY A 180 -5.85 55.80 25.58
C GLY A 180 -5.25 57.06 26.23
N ILE A 181 -5.87 57.66 27.27
CA ILE A 181 -5.42 58.97 27.79
C ILE A 181 -4.83 58.94 29.22
N THR A 182 -4.93 57.88 30.03
CA THR A 182 -4.53 58.02 31.47
C THR A 182 -3.49 57.12 32.09
N LEU A 183 -2.99 56.01 31.52
CA LEU A 183 -1.99 55.17 32.23
C LEU A 183 -0.90 54.59 31.31
N GLY A 184 0.06 55.46 30.95
CA GLY A 184 1.21 55.17 30.08
C GLY A 184 2.31 54.26 30.63
N LEU A 185 2.07 53.43 31.65
CA LEU A 185 3.11 52.55 32.22
C LEU A 185 2.71 51.08 32.44
N PHE A 186 1.44 50.70 32.24
CA PHE A 186 0.99 49.29 32.28
C PHE A 186 0.50 48.75 30.92
N SER A 187 0.37 49.59 29.90
CA SER A 187 -0.18 49.23 28.59
C SER A 187 0.71 48.28 27.79
N VAL A 188 2.03 48.42 27.84
CA VAL A 188 2.94 47.59 27.04
C VAL A 188 2.94 46.13 27.53
N VAL A 189 2.93 45.91 28.85
CA VAL A 189 2.90 44.56 29.43
C VAL A 189 1.54 43.90 29.20
N ALA A 190 0.43 44.62 29.35
CA ALA A 190 -0.90 44.10 29.05
C ALA A 190 -1.09 43.79 27.56
N ILE A 191 -0.54 44.61 26.66
CA ILE A 191 -0.54 44.38 25.21
C ILE A 191 0.35 43.18 24.85
N ILE A 192 1.51 43.01 25.49
CA ILE A 192 2.37 41.83 25.31
C ILE A 192 1.67 40.58 25.82
N ILE A 193 1.05 40.61 27.01
CA ILE A 193 0.28 39.49 27.56
C ILE A 193 -0.91 39.17 26.65
N ALA A 194 -1.64 40.17 26.15
CA ALA A 194 -2.76 39.98 25.22
C ALA A 194 -2.31 39.41 23.86
N MET A 195 -1.15 39.84 23.35
CA MET A 195 -0.54 39.27 22.14
C MET A 195 -0.09 37.82 22.37
N ILE A 196 0.48 37.51 23.55
CA ILE A 196 0.89 36.15 23.93
C ILE A 196 -0.34 35.25 24.07
N THR A 197 -1.41 35.70 24.74
CA THR A 197 -2.64 34.92 24.91
C THR A 197 -3.38 34.72 23.59
N ALA A 198 -3.46 35.74 22.73
CA ALA A 198 -4.02 35.61 21.38
C ALA A 198 -3.22 34.64 20.50
N LYS A 199 -1.88 34.69 20.57
CA LYS A 199 -1.00 33.74 19.88
C LYS A 199 -1.22 32.30 20.38
N ASN A 200 -1.29 32.09 21.69
CA ASN A 200 -1.52 30.76 22.27
C ASN A 200 -2.90 30.19 21.88
N ILE A 201 -3.95 31.01 21.84
CA ILE A 201 -5.29 30.59 21.40
C ILE A 201 -5.29 30.20 19.91
N GLN A 202 -4.60 30.96 19.06
CA GLN A 202 -4.50 30.66 17.64
C GLN A 202 -3.72 29.35 17.38
N GLU A 203 -2.64 29.13 18.12
CA GLU A 203 -1.89 27.87 18.06
C GLU A 203 -2.73 26.68 18.56
N ALA A 204 -3.51 26.84 19.63
CA ALA A 204 -4.43 25.81 20.13
C ALA A 204 -5.54 25.44 19.12
N LYS A 205 -6.16 26.44 18.47
CA LYS A 205 -7.10 26.21 17.36
C LYS A 205 -6.45 25.45 16.21
N THR A 206 -5.21 25.79 15.90
CA THR A 206 -4.43 25.09 14.87
C THR A 206 -4.16 23.64 15.27
N GLY A 207 -3.81 23.38 16.53
CA GLY A 207 -3.64 22.05 17.10
C GLY A 207 -4.89 21.17 16.96
N THR A 208 -6.07 21.68 17.35
CA THR A 208 -7.34 20.94 17.22
C THR A 208 -7.69 20.61 15.76
N ARG A 209 -7.43 21.55 14.83
CA ARG A 209 -7.62 21.29 13.39
C ARG A 209 -6.69 20.18 12.90
N LEU A 210 -5.41 20.24 13.28
CA LEU A 210 -4.44 19.22 12.91
C LEU A 210 -4.86 17.85 13.45
N GLU A 211 -5.35 17.78 14.69
CA GLU A 211 -5.84 16.52 15.27
C GLU A 211 -6.97 15.89 14.46
N GLN A 212 -7.98 16.69 14.08
CA GLN A 212 -9.07 16.21 13.23
C GLN A 212 -8.57 15.72 11.87
N GLN A 213 -7.60 16.41 11.27
CA GLN A 213 -6.96 15.99 10.02
C GLN A 213 -6.20 14.66 10.21
N GLY A 214 -5.41 14.54 11.27
CA GLY A 214 -4.71 13.31 11.64
C GLY A 214 -5.65 12.12 11.81
N ILE A 215 -6.77 12.30 12.53
CA ILE A 215 -7.80 11.26 12.70
C ILE A 215 -8.43 10.89 11.36
N THR A 216 -8.72 11.87 10.51
CA THR A 216 -9.30 11.63 9.18
C THR A 216 -8.37 10.80 8.30
N ILE A 217 -7.07 11.09 8.31
CA ILE A 217 -6.05 10.32 7.60
C ILE A 217 -5.98 8.89 8.14
N LEU A 218 -5.95 8.72 9.47
CA LEU A 218 -5.90 7.41 10.12
C LEU A 218 -7.10 6.52 9.75
N ARG A 219 -8.30 7.10 9.64
CA ARG A 219 -9.51 6.36 9.22
C ARG A 219 -9.45 5.88 7.77
N ARG A 220 -8.74 6.60 6.90
CA ARG A 220 -8.58 6.23 5.48
C ARG A 220 -7.46 5.23 5.25
N LEU A 221 -6.54 5.04 6.20
CA LEU A 221 -5.45 4.09 6.06
C LEU A 221 -5.96 2.64 6.06
N PRO A 222 -5.41 1.77 5.20
CA PRO A 222 -5.87 0.39 5.08
C PRO A 222 -5.54 -0.44 6.34
N GLY A 223 -6.26 -1.55 6.52
CA GLY A 223 -6.08 -2.47 7.65
C GLY A 223 -4.71 -3.18 7.71
N LYS A 224 -4.53 -4.08 8.70
CA LYS A 224 -3.25 -4.78 8.94
C LYS A 224 -2.78 -5.57 7.70
N ASN A 225 -1.48 -5.50 7.38
CA ASN A 225 -0.80 -6.18 6.24
C ASN A 225 -1.30 -5.80 4.84
N VAL A 226 -2.04 -4.68 4.71
CA VAL A 226 -2.46 -4.11 3.44
C VAL A 226 -1.65 -2.83 3.22
N TYR A 227 -0.94 -2.79 2.10
CA TYR A 227 -0.19 -1.61 1.67
C TYR A 227 -1.04 -0.80 0.70
N TYR A 228 -0.83 0.51 0.68
CA TYR A 228 -1.52 1.44 -0.21
C TYR A 228 -0.53 2.23 -1.05
N SER A 229 -1.05 2.86 -2.09
CA SER A 229 -0.28 3.68 -3.01
C SER A 229 -0.89 5.06 -3.32
N ASP A 230 -1.92 5.44 -2.57
CA ASP A 230 -2.54 6.76 -2.66
C ASP A 230 -1.55 7.85 -2.21
N ARG A 231 -0.97 8.55 -3.19
CA ARG A 231 -0.03 9.64 -2.97
C ARG A 231 -0.68 10.87 -2.35
N GLU A 232 -1.96 11.12 -2.60
CA GLU A 232 -2.72 12.22 -2.00
C GLU A 232 -2.85 12.02 -0.49
N LEU A 233 -3.15 10.80 -0.06
CA LEU A 233 -3.22 10.48 1.37
C LEU A 233 -1.86 10.61 2.06
N LEU A 234 -0.76 10.23 1.38
CA LEU A 234 0.59 10.44 1.90
C LEU A 234 0.95 11.93 1.95
N TYR A 235 0.65 12.69 0.90
CA TYR A 235 0.85 14.13 0.84
C TYR A 235 0.10 14.85 1.97
N SER A 236 -1.16 14.51 2.21
CA SER A 236 -1.96 15.07 3.30
C SER A 236 -1.34 14.78 4.68
N ALA A 237 -0.81 13.57 4.88
CA ALA A 237 -0.08 13.22 6.10
C ALA A 237 1.22 14.01 6.26
N MET A 238 1.96 14.20 5.17
CA MET A 238 3.18 14.99 5.11
C MET A 238 2.93 16.47 5.40
N GLU A 239 1.87 17.04 4.84
CA GLU A 239 1.46 18.42 5.07
C GLU A 239 1.06 18.64 6.53
N THR A 240 0.18 17.77 7.05
CA THR A 240 -0.26 17.83 8.45
C THR A 240 0.93 17.67 9.41
N GLY A 241 1.85 16.75 9.09
CA GLY A 241 3.08 16.54 9.86
C GLY A 241 4.05 17.73 9.82
N GLN A 242 4.20 18.40 8.68
CA GLN A 242 5.01 19.61 8.57
C GLN A 242 4.39 20.78 9.33
N GLN A 243 3.07 20.94 9.28
CA GLN A 243 2.35 21.96 10.05
C GLN A 243 2.53 21.71 11.56
N LEU A 244 2.45 20.46 12.02
CA LEU A 244 2.78 20.10 13.41
C LEU A 244 4.24 20.45 13.74
N PHE A 245 5.18 20.09 12.86
CA PHE A 245 6.61 20.36 13.06
C PHE A 245 6.89 21.86 13.26
N ASN A 246 6.20 22.73 12.53
CA ASN A 246 6.38 24.18 12.66
C ASN A 246 5.91 24.75 14.00
N ILE A 247 4.98 24.07 14.68
CA ILE A 247 4.41 24.51 15.98
C ILE A 247 5.25 23.95 17.15
N VAL A 248 5.74 22.71 17.02
CA VAL A 248 6.46 21.99 18.10
C VAL A 248 7.95 22.36 18.20
N LYS A 249 8.50 23.08 17.22
CA LYS A 249 9.94 23.42 17.11
C LYS A 249 10.51 24.20 18.31
N ASP A 250 9.67 24.83 19.13
CA ASP A 250 10.08 25.69 20.24
C ASP A 250 10.25 24.95 21.58
N GLY A 251 10.17 23.61 21.61
CA GLY A 251 10.35 22.80 22.83
C GLY A 251 9.22 22.96 23.86
N ARG A 252 8.06 23.46 23.44
CA ARG A 252 6.86 23.62 24.28
C ARG A 252 6.15 22.27 24.46
N PRO A 253 5.60 21.98 25.67
CA PRO A 253 4.91 20.72 25.92
C PRO A 253 3.74 20.47 24.96
N LEU A 254 3.66 19.24 24.44
CA LEU A 254 2.52 18.73 23.66
C LEU A 254 1.23 18.76 24.47
N ASP A 255 1.28 18.84 25.78
CA ASP A 255 0.11 18.95 26.66
C ASP A 255 -0.74 20.21 26.35
N ASN A 256 -0.14 21.23 25.72
CA ASN A 256 -0.85 22.43 25.25
C ASN A 256 -1.54 22.24 23.88
N TYR A 257 -1.34 21.09 23.24
CA TYR A 257 -1.80 20.78 21.89
C TYR A 257 -2.36 19.34 21.83
N PRO A 258 -3.67 19.15 21.65
CA PRO A 258 -4.24 17.81 21.55
C PRO A 258 -3.97 17.23 20.15
N ALA A 259 -2.71 17.16 19.69
CA ALA A 259 -2.33 16.89 18.29
C ALA A 259 -1.36 15.69 18.16
N ILE A 260 -1.69 14.54 18.78
CA ILE A 260 -0.88 13.31 18.67
C ILE A 260 -1.23 12.56 17.37
N SER A 261 -2.47 12.68 16.89
CA SER A 261 -2.95 11.98 15.70
C SER A 261 -2.22 12.34 14.42
N PRO A 262 -1.79 13.60 14.15
CA PRO A 262 -0.96 13.95 12.99
C PRO A 262 0.38 13.22 12.92
N LEU A 263 1.08 13.16 14.06
CA LEU A 263 2.36 12.46 14.17
C LEU A 263 2.15 10.96 13.91
N TYR A 264 1.09 10.41 14.50
CA TYR A 264 0.73 9.01 14.31
C TYR A 264 0.29 8.71 12.87
N ALA A 265 -0.52 9.57 12.27
CA ALA A 265 -0.96 9.49 10.88
C ALA A 265 0.24 9.49 9.94
N LEU A 266 1.20 10.40 10.14
CA LEU A 266 2.44 10.44 9.35
C LEU A 266 3.25 9.16 9.49
N GLN A 267 3.46 8.69 10.72
CA GLN A 267 4.22 7.47 10.99
C GLN A 267 3.59 6.24 10.31
N GLN A 268 2.27 6.08 10.45
CA GLN A 268 1.53 4.96 9.85
C GLN A 268 1.50 5.06 8.32
N SER A 269 1.24 6.24 7.76
CA SER A 269 1.27 6.49 6.32
C SER A 269 2.62 6.11 5.71
N LEU A 270 3.73 6.58 6.30
CA LEU A 270 5.08 6.25 5.83
C LEU A 270 5.41 4.75 5.93
N SER A 271 4.88 4.05 6.93
CA SER A 271 5.12 2.61 7.08
C SER A 271 4.37 1.76 6.05
N LYS A 272 3.18 2.21 5.62
CA LYS A 272 2.26 1.46 4.75
C LYS A 272 2.32 1.86 3.28
N PHE A 273 2.86 3.02 2.96
CA PHE A 273 3.06 3.45 1.59
C PHE A 273 4.23 2.68 0.95
N LYS A 274 3.97 2.02 -0.18
CA LYS A 274 4.98 1.17 -0.87
C LYS A 274 5.18 1.50 -2.35
N GLU A 275 4.32 2.31 -2.97
CA GLU A 275 4.51 2.72 -4.36
C GLU A 275 5.65 3.73 -4.44
N LYS A 276 6.77 3.33 -5.04
CA LYS A 276 7.95 4.17 -5.18
C LYS A 276 7.80 5.11 -6.36
N ILE A 277 7.52 4.56 -7.54
CA ILE A 277 7.47 5.29 -8.81
C ILE A 277 6.32 4.75 -9.65
N ARG A 278 5.65 5.67 -10.34
CA ARG A 278 4.64 5.40 -11.35
C ARG A 278 5.17 5.85 -12.71
N PHE A 279 5.25 4.92 -13.65
CA PHE A 279 5.58 5.25 -15.04
C PHE A 279 4.28 5.49 -15.81
N GLN A 280 4.22 6.63 -16.49
CA GLN A 280 3.11 7.01 -17.35
C GLN A 280 3.65 7.34 -18.75
N GLY A 281 3.00 6.83 -19.80
CA GLY A 281 3.37 7.18 -21.18
C GLY A 281 2.77 6.29 -22.27
N HIS A 282 2.44 5.03 -21.96
CA HIS A 282 1.68 4.17 -22.86
C HIS A 282 0.25 4.69 -23.05
N GLN A 283 -0.29 4.52 -24.25
CA GLN A 283 -1.62 5.04 -24.63
C GLN A 283 -2.72 3.97 -24.54
N SER A 284 -2.34 2.75 -24.15
CA SER A 284 -3.23 1.60 -24.06
C SER A 284 -2.70 0.60 -23.03
N PRO A 285 -3.50 -0.39 -22.61
CA PRO A 285 -3.15 -1.33 -21.55
C PRO A 285 -1.78 -1.97 -21.72
N LEU A 286 -1.08 -2.17 -20.60
CA LEU A 286 0.17 -2.91 -20.60
C LEU A 286 -0.09 -4.40 -20.42
N LEU A 287 0.59 -5.21 -21.21
CA LEU A 287 0.40 -6.67 -21.22
C LEU A 287 1.58 -7.41 -20.58
N SER A 288 2.79 -6.85 -20.64
CA SER A 288 3.98 -7.50 -20.12
C SER A 288 5.05 -6.50 -19.70
N LEU A 289 5.82 -6.87 -18.69
CA LEU A 289 7.02 -6.14 -18.27
C LEU A 289 8.20 -7.09 -18.01
N SER A 290 9.42 -6.56 -18.10
CA SER A 290 10.64 -7.31 -17.79
C SER A 290 11.71 -6.37 -17.28
N PHE A 291 12.31 -6.68 -16.13
CA PHE A 291 13.54 -6.02 -15.71
C PHE A 291 14.74 -6.50 -16.54
N SER A 292 15.71 -5.62 -16.73
CA SER A 292 17.02 -5.97 -17.23
C SER A 292 17.76 -6.88 -16.23
N PRO A 293 18.71 -7.69 -16.69
CA PRO A 293 19.48 -8.55 -15.81
C PRO A 293 20.30 -7.80 -14.77
N ASP A 294 20.64 -6.54 -14.93
CA ASP A 294 21.31 -5.75 -13.88
C ASP A 294 20.31 -5.05 -12.94
N GLY A 295 19.02 -5.06 -13.29
CA GLY A 295 17.94 -4.44 -12.54
C GLY A 295 17.81 -2.94 -12.71
N LYS A 296 18.59 -2.31 -13.60
CA LYS A 296 18.60 -0.84 -13.79
C LYS A 296 17.62 -0.32 -14.83
N THR A 297 17.12 -1.20 -15.69
CA THR A 297 16.23 -0.84 -16.80
C THR A 297 14.98 -1.71 -16.75
N LEU A 298 13.86 -1.13 -17.11
CA LEU A 298 12.58 -1.82 -17.23
C LEU A 298 12.08 -1.74 -18.66
N ALA A 299 11.67 -2.87 -19.24
CA ALA A 299 10.99 -2.94 -20.52
C ALA A 299 9.50 -3.18 -20.32
N THR A 300 8.67 -2.45 -21.07
CA THR A 300 7.20 -2.54 -21.00
C THR A 300 6.62 -2.73 -22.39
N ALA A 301 5.64 -3.62 -22.51
CA ALA A 301 4.92 -3.92 -23.76
C ALA A 301 3.42 -3.65 -23.60
N SER A 302 2.82 -3.06 -24.64
CA SER A 302 1.45 -2.55 -24.58
C SER A 302 0.61 -2.91 -25.83
N GLU A 303 -0.71 -2.81 -25.67
CA GLU A 303 -1.68 -2.80 -26.75
C GLU A 303 -1.50 -1.64 -27.73
N ASP A 304 -0.77 -0.58 -27.35
CA ASP A 304 -0.44 0.55 -28.21
C ASP A 304 0.55 0.20 -29.35
N LYS A 305 0.93 -1.08 -29.45
CA LYS A 305 1.82 -1.68 -30.46
C LYS A 305 3.30 -1.36 -30.23
N THR A 306 3.66 -0.74 -29.10
CA THR A 306 5.02 -0.32 -28.80
C THR A 306 5.62 -1.07 -27.63
N VAL A 307 6.96 -1.02 -27.56
CA VAL A 307 7.72 -1.38 -26.36
C VAL A 307 8.51 -0.15 -25.92
N ARG A 308 8.51 0.14 -24.62
CA ARG A 308 9.29 1.24 -24.04
C ARG A 308 10.33 0.71 -23.08
N LEU A 309 11.48 1.38 -23.06
CA LEU A 309 12.51 1.18 -22.05
C LEU A 309 12.56 2.37 -21.11
N TRP A 310 12.68 2.06 -19.83
CA TRP A 310 12.69 3.03 -18.75
C TRP A 310 13.89 2.82 -17.86
N ASP A 311 14.46 3.90 -17.35
CA ASP A 311 15.29 3.82 -16.15
C ASP A 311 14.43 3.60 -14.89
N LEU A 312 15.06 3.47 -13.73
CA LEU A 312 14.33 3.34 -12.47
C LEU A 312 13.91 4.68 -11.88
N GLN A 313 14.10 5.80 -12.59
CA GLN A 313 13.74 7.15 -12.16
C GLN A 313 12.45 7.63 -12.82
N GLY A 314 11.99 6.96 -13.88
CA GLY A 314 10.79 7.39 -14.62
C GLY A 314 11.07 7.78 -16.07
N ASN A 315 12.34 7.93 -16.45
CA ASN A 315 12.69 8.46 -17.76
C ASN A 315 12.63 7.37 -18.81
N GLN A 316 12.03 7.71 -19.96
CA GLN A 316 12.03 6.84 -21.12
C GLN A 316 13.40 6.88 -21.81
N LEU A 317 14.08 5.74 -21.87
CA LEU A 317 15.38 5.57 -22.53
C LEU A 317 15.24 5.29 -24.03
N ALA A 318 14.23 4.51 -24.43
CA ALA A 318 13.99 4.16 -25.83
C ALA A 318 12.52 3.81 -26.09
N LEU A 319 12.10 3.97 -27.35
CA LEU A 319 10.78 3.58 -27.86
C LEU A 319 10.95 2.70 -29.10
N LEU A 320 10.51 1.46 -29.00
CA LEU A 320 10.61 0.47 -30.05
C LEU A 320 9.29 0.42 -30.83
N ARG A 321 9.34 0.84 -32.10
CA ARG A 321 8.22 0.81 -33.04
C ARG A 321 8.46 -0.21 -34.13
N GLY A 322 7.42 -0.94 -34.51
CA GLY A 322 7.46 -1.81 -35.69
C GLY A 322 6.41 -2.92 -35.72
N HIS A 323 5.91 -3.36 -34.57
CA HIS A 323 4.78 -4.30 -34.52
C HIS A 323 3.50 -3.65 -35.06
N ARG A 324 2.66 -4.45 -35.73
CA ARG A 324 1.42 -3.95 -36.36
C ARG A 324 0.18 -4.08 -35.48
N ARG A 325 0.28 -4.85 -34.40
CA ARG A 325 -0.78 -5.15 -33.41
C ARG A 325 -0.16 -5.19 -32.01
N TRP A 326 -0.98 -5.52 -31.00
CA TRP A 326 -0.60 -5.58 -29.59
C TRP A 326 0.70 -6.35 -29.36
N VAL A 327 1.53 -5.87 -28.45
CA VAL A 327 2.73 -6.57 -28.02
C VAL A 327 2.42 -7.29 -26.71
N ASN A 328 2.25 -8.61 -26.78
CA ASN A 328 1.76 -9.43 -25.67
C ASN A 328 2.85 -9.77 -24.65
N SER A 329 4.11 -9.87 -25.08
CA SER A 329 5.22 -10.22 -24.19
C SER A 329 6.53 -9.54 -24.57
N VAL A 330 7.32 -9.20 -23.56
CA VAL A 330 8.68 -8.67 -23.70
C VAL A 330 9.62 -9.35 -22.69
N ARG A 331 10.82 -9.72 -23.13
CA ARG A 331 11.88 -10.28 -22.27
C ARG A 331 13.25 -9.75 -22.64
N PHE A 332 14.04 -9.42 -21.62
CA PHE A 332 15.47 -9.22 -21.79
C PHE A 332 16.20 -10.54 -22.00
N SER A 333 17.23 -10.49 -22.86
CA SER A 333 18.28 -11.49 -22.93
C SER A 333 19.02 -11.63 -21.59
N PRO A 334 19.61 -12.81 -21.26
CA PRO A 334 20.30 -13.01 -19.98
C PRO A 334 21.52 -12.11 -19.74
N ASP A 335 22.16 -11.62 -20.81
CA ASP A 335 23.27 -10.67 -20.75
C ASP A 335 22.81 -9.19 -20.73
N GLY A 336 21.53 -8.96 -21.02
CA GLY A 336 20.89 -7.65 -20.97
C GLY A 336 21.09 -6.80 -22.22
N LYS A 337 21.68 -7.34 -23.29
CA LYS A 337 22.04 -6.55 -24.48
C LYS A 337 20.95 -6.51 -25.56
N MET A 338 20.01 -7.43 -25.50
CA MET A 338 18.92 -7.61 -26.46
C MET A 338 17.56 -7.76 -25.78
N LEU A 339 16.51 -7.47 -26.53
CA LEU A 339 15.11 -7.69 -26.14
C LEU A 339 14.41 -8.57 -27.17
N ALA A 340 13.61 -9.52 -26.70
CA ALA A 340 12.68 -10.26 -27.54
C ALA A 340 11.25 -9.84 -27.24
N THR A 341 10.45 -9.67 -28.29
CA THR A 341 9.03 -9.27 -28.21
C THR A 341 8.15 -10.27 -28.95
N ALA A 342 6.95 -10.52 -28.42
CA ALA A 342 5.92 -11.35 -29.05
C ALA A 342 4.66 -10.50 -29.28
N SER A 343 4.02 -10.64 -30.44
CA SER A 343 2.89 -9.81 -30.83
C SER A 343 1.72 -10.56 -31.45
N SER A 344 0.54 -9.96 -31.30
CA SER A 344 -0.68 -10.33 -32.01
C SER A 344 -0.60 -10.18 -33.53
N ASP A 345 0.47 -9.57 -34.06
CA ASP A 345 0.78 -9.55 -35.49
C ASP A 345 1.34 -10.87 -36.03
N LYS A 346 1.35 -11.93 -35.21
CA LYS A 346 1.82 -13.29 -35.50
C LYS A 346 3.34 -13.43 -35.61
N THR A 347 4.08 -12.40 -35.19
CA THR A 347 5.55 -12.39 -35.21
C THR A 347 6.14 -12.27 -33.82
N ALA A 348 7.34 -12.81 -33.67
CA ALA A 348 8.25 -12.39 -32.62
C ALA A 348 9.42 -11.62 -33.23
N ARG A 349 9.99 -10.67 -32.50
CA ARG A 349 11.11 -9.85 -32.96
C ARG A 349 12.21 -9.79 -31.92
N LEU A 350 13.44 -9.68 -32.40
CA LEU A 350 14.63 -9.44 -31.58
C LEU A 350 15.12 -8.02 -31.84
N TRP A 351 15.49 -7.30 -30.79
CA TRP A 351 15.89 -5.90 -30.82
C TRP A 351 17.19 -5.69 -30.05
N ASP A 352 17.95 -4.68 -30.44
CA ASP A 352 18.94 -4.07 -29.55
C ASP A 352 18.27 -3.05 -28.60
N LEU A 353 19.04 -2.47 -27.68
CA LEU A 353 18.52 -1.49 -26.72
C LEU A 353 18.31 -0.10 -27.33
N GLN A 354 18.85 0.15 -28.52
CA GLN A 354 18.66 1.38 -29.29
C GLN A 354 17.34 1.36 -30.09
N GLY A 355 16.71 0.19 -30.19
CA GLY A 355 15.44 -0.02 -30.87
C GLY A 355 15.57 -0.47 -32.32
N ASN A 356 16.76 -0.88 -32.76
CA ASN A 356 16.94 -1.52 -34.06
C ASN A 356 16.49 -2.97 -33.99
N GLN A 357 15.78 -3.41 -35.03
CA GLN A 357 15.34 -4.80 -35.16
C GLN A 357 16.50 -5.67 -35.65
N LEU A 358 16.96 -6.60 -34.82
CA LEU A 358 18.03 -7.55 -35.13
C LEU A 358 17.52 -8.76 -35.92
N ALA A 359 16.34 -9.28 -35.59
CA ALA A 359 15.75 -10.42 -36.28
C ALA A 359 14.21 -10.41 -36.24
N LEU A 360 13.60 -11.03 -37.26
CA LEU A 360 12.15 -11.19 -37.38
C LEU A 360 11.81 -12.68 -37.50
N LEU A 361 11.11 -13.21 -36.49
CA LEU A 361 10.74 -14.61 -36.41
C LEU A 361 9.33 -14.82 -36.98
N ARG A 362 9.27 -15.37 -38.19
CA ARG A 362 8.00 -15.65 -38.90
C ARG A 362 7.69 -17.15 -38.88
N GLY A 363 6.43 -17.47 -38.65
CA GLY A 363 5.93 -18.82 -38.90
C GLY A 363 4.68 -19.20 -38.09
N HIS A 364 4.38 -18.52 -36.98
CA HIS A 364 3.14 -18.76 -36.24
C HIS A 364 1.93 -18.34 -37.08
N ARG A 365 0.81 -19.08 -36.92
CA ARG A 365 -0.40 -18.85 -37.72
C ARG A 365 -1.39 -17.87 -37.06
N ARG A 366 -1.28 -17.71 -35.74
CA ARG A 366 -2.08 -16.80 -34.91
C ARG A 366 -1.17 -15.98 -33.99
N SER A 367 -1.79 -15.21 -33.08
CA SER A 367 -1.10 -14.34 -32.12
C SER A 367 0.03 -15.06 -31.39
N VAL A 368 1.19 -14.40 -31.24
CA VAL A 368 2.26 -14.89 -30.39
C VAL A 368 2.08 -14.27 -29.01
N THR A 369 1.90 -15.10 -28.01
CA THR A 369 1.44 -14.72 -26.65
C THR A 369 2.60 -14.49 -25.71
N SER A 370 3.66 -15.30 -25.81
CA SER A 370 4.78 -15.28 -24.88
C SER A 370 6.10 -15.57 -25.58
N VAL A 371 7.17 -15.01 -25.03
CA VAL A 371 8.55 -15.24 -25.46
C VAL A 371 9.46 -15.48 -24.26
N SER A 372 10.46 -16.33 -24.41
CA SER A 372 11.42 -16.65 -23.36
C SER A 372 12.80 -16.96 -23.94
N PHE A 373 13.85 -16.44 -23.31
CA PHE A 373 15.24 -16.77 -23.67
C PHE A 373 15.73 -18.01 -22.92
N SER A 374 16.53 -18.82 -23.60
CA SER A 374 17.39 -19.80 -22.94
C SER A 374 18.42 -19.09 -22.07
N ARG A 375 18.90 -19.76 -21.03
CA ARG A 375 19.83 -19.15 -20.05
C ARG A 375 21.18 -18.73 -20.65
N ASP A 376 21.63 -19.40 -21.70
CA ASP A 376 22.84 -19.04 -22.44
C ASP A 376 22.60 -17.89 -23.44
N GLY A 377 21.35 -17.46 -23.61
CA GLY A 377 20.94 -16.38 -24.50
C GLY A 377 20.95 -16.73 -25.98
N LYS A 378 21.18 -18.00 -26.35
CA LYS A 378 21.35 -18.41 -27.76
C LYS A 378 20.07 -18.88 -28.44
N THR A 379 19.05 -19.23 -27.66
CA THR A 379 17.81 -19.81 -28.14
C THR A 379 16.62 -19.02 -27.62
N LEU A 380 15.58 -18.88 -28.44
CA LEU A 380 14.30 -18.29 -28.08
C LEU A 380 13.19 -19.32 -28.14
N ALA A 381 12.30 -19.30 -27.16
CA ALA A 381 11.05 -20.04 -27.18
C ALA A 381 9.88 -19.06 -27.36
N THR A 382 8.93 -19.39 -28.23
CA THR A 382 7.69 -18.62 -28.43
C THR A 382 6.48 -19.50 -28.23
N ALA A 383 5.41 -18.95 -27.64
CA ALA A 383 4.10 -19.58 -27.51
C ALA A 383 3.05 -18.82 -28.35
N SER A 384 2.01 -19.50 -28.81
CA SER A 384 1.01 -18.90 -29.69
C SER A 384 -0.39 -19.52 -29.54
N TYR A 385 -1.40 -18.72 -29.90
CA TYR A 385 -2.78 -19.16 -30.13
C TYR A 385 -2.94 -20.14 -31.30
N ASP A 386 -1.87 -20.53 -31.99
CA ASP A 386 -1.89 -21.62 -32.98
C ASP A 386 -1.68 -23.02 -32.35
N ASN A 387 -1.83 -23.12 -31.02
CA ASN A 387 -1.69 -24.32 -30.21
C ASN A 387 -0.28 -24.91 -30.19
N THR A 388 0.73 -24.13 -30.62
CA THR A 388 2.13 -24.57 -30.66
C THR A 388 3.04 -23.65 -29.89
N ALA A 389 4.12 -24.23 -29.39
CA ALA A 389 5.32 -23.49 -29.00
C ALA A 389 6.47 -23.83 -29.95
N ARG A 390 7.40 -22.90 -30.15
CA ARG A 390 8.50 -23.04 -31.12
C ARG A 390 9.82 -22.60 -30.53
N LEU A 391 10.88 -23.28 -30.94
CA LEU A 391 12.25 -22.94 -30.61
C LEU A 391 12.96 -22.32 -31.80
N TRP A 392 13.73 -21.27 -31.57
CA TRP A 392 14.41 -20.50 -32.60
C TRP A 392 15.84 -20.18 -32.20
N ASP A 393 16.72 -20.07 -33.19
CA ASP A 393 17.98 -19.36 -32.99
C ASP A 393 17.78 -17.83 -33.09
N LEU A 394 18.83 -17.07 -32.78
CA LEU A 394 18.78 -15.60 -32.79
C LEU A 394 18.72 -15.02 -34.21
N GLN A 395 18.98 -15.82 -35.24
CA GLN A 395 18.84 -15.44 -36.65
C GLN A 395 17.41 -15.64 -37.17
N GLY A 396 16.52 -16.23 -36.36
CA GLY A 396 15.13 -16.48 -36.70
C GLY A 396 14.88 -17.82 -37.39
N LYS A 397 15.84 -18.75 -37.39
CA LYS A 397 15.66 -20.12 -37.88
C LYS A 397 14.91 -20.94 -36.85
N LEU A 398 13.92 -21.71 -37.33
CA LEU A 398 13.19 -22.67 -36.50
C LEU A 398 14.08 -23.88 -36.17
N LEU A 399 14.27 -24.15 -34.88
CA LEU A 399 15.03 -25.28 -34.36
C LEU A 399 14.14 -26.47 -34.00
N ALA A 400 13.00 -26.22 -33.35
CA ALA A 400 12.04 -27.26 -32.99
C ALA A 400 10.60 -26.74 -32.92
N LEU A 401 9.65 -27.64 -33.14
CA LEU A 401 8.21 -27.36 -33.10
C LEU A 401 7.54 -28.25 -32.04
N LEU A 402 7.03 -27.62 -30.98
CA LEU A 402 6.37 -28.27 -29.86
C LEU A 402 4.86 -28.37 -30.16
N LYS A 403 4.44 -29.56 -30.60
CA LYS A 403 3.03 -29.87 -30.91
C LYS A 403 2.44 -30.78 -29.86
N GLY A 404 1.23 -30.47 -29.40
CA GLY A 404 0.42 -31.40 -28.62
C GLY A 404 -0.68 -30.77 -27.78
N HIS A 405 -0.60 -29.47 -27.45
CA HIS A 405 -1.68 -28.76 -26.77
C HIS A 405 -2.95 -28.78 -27.63
N GLN A 406 -4.11 -28.89 -26.96
CA GLN A 406 -5.41 -28.96 -27.64
C GLN A 406 -6.03 -27.59 -27.89
N ASP A 407 -5.52 -26.57 -27.21
CA ASP A 407 -5.93 -25.19 -27.35
C ASP A 407 -4.71 -24.25 -27.30
N SER A 408 -4.96 -22.95 -27.29
CA SER A 408 -4.00 -21.86 -27.32
C SER A 408 -2.94 -22.00 -26.23
N VAL A 409 -1.69 -21.69 -26.57
CA VAL A 409 -0.58 -21.69 -25.60
C VAL A 409 -0.33 -20.25 -25.17
N ASN A 410 -0.50 -19.96 -23.88
CA ASN A 410 -0.45 -18.61 -23.32
C ASN A 410 0.93 -18.21 -22.82
N SER A 411 1.69 -19.16 -22.29
CA SER A 411 2.98 -18.88 -21.65
C SER A 411 4.01 -19.94 -21.95
N VAL A 412 5.27 -19.50 -22.05
CA VAL A 412 6.43 -20.38 -22.19
C VAL A 412 7.56 -19.93 -21.27
N SER A 413 8.22 -20.89 -20.63
CA SER A 413 9.30 -20.61 -19.69
C SER A 413 10.41 -21.66 -19.78
N PHE A 414 11.67 -21.23 -19.89
CA PHE A 414 12.82 -22.12 -19.81
C PHE A 414 13.15 -22.47 -18.36
N SER A 415 13.57 -23.72 -18.14
CA SER A 415 14.20 -24.13 -16.90
C SER A 415 15.56 -23.45 -16.72
N ARG A 416 16.01 -23.36 -15.47
CA ARG A 416 17.30 -22.75 -15.12
C ARG A 416 18.49 -23.46 -15.75
N ASP A 417 18.43 -24.76 -15.98
CA ASP A 417 19.52 -25.49 -16.65
C ASP A 417 19.45 -25.36 -18.19
N GLY A 418 18.40 -24.72 -18.72
CA GLY A 418 18.17 -24.54 -20.15
C GLY A 418 17.76 -25.81 -20.89
N LYS A 419 17.55 -26.94 -20.20
CA LYS A 419 17.28 -28.24 -20.83
C LYS A 419 15.79 -28.55 -20.99
N THR A 420 14.95 -27.89 -20.21
CA THR A 420 13.51 -28.14 -20.15
C THR A 420 12.74 -26.86 -20.46
N LEU A 421 11.61 -27.01 -21.15
CA LEU A 421 10.64 -25.94 -21.40
C LEU A 421 9.31 -26.28 -20.75
N ALA A 422 8.70 -25.32 -20.08
CA ALA A 422 7.31 -25.42 -19.63
C ALA A 422 6.41 -24.57 -20.52
N THR A 423 5.27 -25.13 -20.94
CA THR A 423 4.23 -24.42 -21.69
C THR A 423 2.90 -24.51 -20.95
N ALA A 424 2.18 -23.40 -20.84
CA ALA A 424 0.85 -23.29 -20.23
C ALA A 424 -0.20 -22.91 -21.28
N SER A 425 -1.40 -23.47 -21.17
CA SER A 425 -2.42 -23.43 -22.24
C SER A 425 -3.85 -23.31 -21.70
N ASP A 426 -4.74 -22.84 -22.58
CA ASP A 426 -6.20 -22.87 -22.44
C ASP A 426 -6.77 -24.29 -22.37
N ASP A 427 -5.98 -25.33 -22.67
CA ASP A 427 -6.38 -26.72 -22.49
C ASP A 427 -6.35 -27.20 -21.01
N ASN A 428 -6.24 -26.27 -20.07
CA ASN A 428 -6.13 -26.46 -18.62
C ASN A 428 -4.88 -27.24 -18.18
N THR A 429 -3.88 -27.42 -19.06
CA THR A 429 -2.67 -28.20 -18.78
C THR A 429 -1.39 -27.38 -18.86
N VAL A 430 -0.38 -27.86 -18.12
CA VAL A 430 1.00 -27.43 -18.30
C VAL A 430 1.84 -28.62 -18.76
N ARG A 431 2.69 -28.39 -19.76
CA ARG A 431 3.53 -29.44 -20.35
C ARG A 431 5.00 -29.11 -20.22
N LEU A 432 5.79 -30.11 -19.86
CA LEU A 432 7.25 -30.03 -19.83
C LEU A 432 7.83 -30.72 -21.06
N TRP A 433 8.76 -30.06 -21.74
CA TRP A 433 9.36 -30.53 -22.99
C TRP A 433 10.89 -30.52 -22.88
N ASP A 434 11.55 -31.41 -23.62
CA ASP A 434 12.95 -31.21 -23.95
C ASP A 434 13.11 -30.26 -25.15
N LEU A 435 14.37 -29.92 -25.46
CA LEU A 435 14.69 -29.00 -26.57
C LEU A 435 14.50 -29.62 -27.96
N GLN A 436 14.32 -30.94 -28.04
CA GLN A 436 14.02 -31.66 -29.27
C GLN A 436 12.51 -31.74 -29.55
N GLY A 437 11.70 -31.34 -28.57
CA GLY A 437 10.25 -31.29 -28.62
C GLY A 437 9.54 -32.56 -28.17
N LYS A 438 10.22 -33.42 -27.42
CA LYS A 438 9.62 -34.55 -26.73
C LYS A 438 8.93 -34.06 -25.45
N LEU A 439 7.73 -34.58 -25.20
CA LEU A 439 7.01 -34.37 -23.95
C LEU A 439 7.67 -35.17 -22.82
N LEU A 440 8.06 -34.49 -21.75
CA LEU A 440 8.66 -35.06 -20.54
C LEU A 440 7.62 -35.30 -19.43
N ALA A 441 6.70 -34.36 -19.22
CA ALA A 441 5.65 -34.46 -18.21
C ALA A 441 4.40 -33.66 -18.60
N LEU A 442 3.25 -34.11 -18.08
CA LEU A 442 1.94 -33.47 -18.26
C LEU A 442 1.34 -33.18 -16.88
N LEU A 443 1.17 -31.90 -16.57
CA LEU A 443 0.62 -31.41 -15.32
C LEU A 443 -0.87 -31.10 -15.52
N LYS A 444 -1.73 -31.88 -14.86
CA LYS A 444 -3.19 -31.71 -14.86
C LYS A 444 -3.67 -31.35 -13.46
N GLY A 445 -4.64 -30.43 -13.36
CA GLY A 445 -5.31 -30.14 -12.09
C GLY A 445 -5.89 -28.74 -11.94
N HIS A 446 -5.57 -27.80 -12.84
CA HIS A 446 -6.32 -26.56 -12.97
C HIS A 446 -7.72 -26.83 -13.54
N GLN A 447 -8.69 -26.01 -13.16
CA GLN A 447 -10.09 -26.15 -13.61
C GLN A 447 -10.43 -25.26 -14.81
N ASP A 448 -9.53 -24.33 -15.13
CA ASP A 448 -9.67 -23.38 -16.23
C ASP A 448 -8.29 -23.08 -16.84
N SER A 449 -8.26 -22.18 -17.82
CA SER A 449 -7.10 -21.81 -18.63
C SER A 449 -5.90 -21.44 -17.77
N VAL A 450 -4.70 -21.86 -18.21
CA VAL A 450 -3.45 -21.56 -17.50
C VAL A 450 -2.72 -20.42 -18.22
N ASN A 451 -2.70 -19.24 -17.60
CA ASN A 451 -2.20 -18.00 -18.20
C ASN A 451 -0.69 -17.83 -18.11
N SER A 452 -0.08 -18.31 -17.03
CA SER A 452 1.33 -18.05 -16.76
C SER A 452 2.04 -19.23 -16.12
N VAL A 453 3.28 -19.44 -16.53
CA VAL A 453 4.17 -20.46 -15.96
C VAL A 453 5.54 -19.87 -15.64
N SER A 454 6.07 -20.22 -14.46
CA SER A 454 7.37 -19.74 -14.02
C SER A 454 8.14 -20.82 -13.28
N PHE A 455 9.40 -21.02 -13.64
CA PHE A 455 10.32 -21.88 -12.88
C PHE A 455 10.89 -21.13 -11.68
N SER A 456 10.96 -21.84 -10.56
CA SER A 456 11.80 -21.46 -9.42
C SER A 456 13.28 -21.42 -9.82
N ARG A 457 14.08 -20.69 -9.04
CA ARG A 457 15.48 -20.44 -9.40
C ARG A 457 16.37 -21.67 -9.35
N ASP A 458 16.07 -22.63 -8.49
CA ASP A 458 16.77 -23.92 -8.46
C ASP A 458 16.27 -24.90 -9.53
N GLY A 459 15.20 -24.53 -10.25
CA GLY A 459 14.57 -25.32 -11.30
C GLY A 459 13.72 -26.47 -10.79
N LYS A 460 13.53 -26.63 -9.48
CA LYS A 460 12.86 -27.81 -8.90
C LYS A 460 11.35 -27.65 -8.78
N ILE A 461 10.89 -26.41 -8.63
CA ILE A 461 9.49 -26.05 -8.45
C ILE A 461 9.01 -25.25 -9.67
N LEU A 462 7.80 -25.55 -10.13
CA LEU A 462 7.08 -24.79 -11.15
C LEU A 462 5.87 -24.11 -10.52
N ALA A 463 5.66 -22.82 -10.79
CA ALA A 463 4.44 -22.11 -10.41
C ALA A 463 3.57 -21.87 -11.64
N THR A 464 2.26 -22.09 -11.49
CA THR A 464 1.27 -21.94 -12.56
C THR A 464 0.11 -21.08 -12.06
N ALA A 465 -0.27 -20.07 -12.83
CA ALA A 465 -1.41 -19.19 -12.56
C ALA A 465 -2.52 -19.40 -13.60
N SER A 466 -3.77 -19.37 -13.14
CA SER A 466 -4.94 -19.78 -13.93
C SER A 466 -6.15 -18.88 -13.72
N ASP A 467 -7.08 -18.93 -14.67
CA ASP A 467 -8.42 -18.36 -14.62
C ASP A 467 -9.30 -19.01 -13.53
N ASP A 468 -8.89 -20.15 -12.96
CA ASP A 468 -9.58 -20.77 -11.83
C ASP A 468 -9.39 -20.03 -10.47
N ASN A 469 -8.88 -18.80 -10.52
CA ASN A 469 -8.55 -17.92 -9.39
C ASN A 469 -7.44 -18.48 -8.47
N THR A 470 -6.70 -19.51 -8.89
CA THR A 470 -5.66 -20.14 -8.06
C THR A 470 -4.28 -20.10 -8.69
N VAL A 471 -3.27 -20.23 -7.83
CA VAL A 471 -1.90 -20.53 -8.23
C VAL A 471 -1.49 -21.87 -7.62
N LYS A 472 -0.90 -22.74 -8.44
CA LYS A 472 -0.42 -24.05 -7.99
C LYS A 472 1.10 -24.10 -8.08
N LEU A 473 1.72 -24.72 -7.09
CA LEU A 473 3.13 -25.08 -7.11
C LEU A 473 3.27 -26.57 -7.38
N TRP A 474 4.19 -26.93 -8.27
CA TRP A 474 4.40 -28.30 -8.72
C TRP A 474 5.87 -28.68 -8.61
N ASP A 475 6.13 -29.97 -8.43
CA ASP A 475 7.43 -30.53 -8.82
C ASP A 475 7.46 -30.84 -10.34
N LEU A 476 8.65 -31.20 -10.83
CA LEU A 476 8.84 -31.53 -12.25
C LEU A 476 8.22 -32.87 -12.68
N HIS A 477 7.74 -33.67 -11.72
CA HIS A 477 7.13 -34.98 -11.98
C HIS A 477 5.60 -34.91 -12.08
N GLY A 478 4.99 -33.75 -11.83
CA GLY A 478 3.54 -33.59 -11.90
C GLY A 478 2.83 -33.46 -10.56
N LYS A 479 3.55 -33.53 -9.43
CA LYS A 479 2.94 -33.50 -8.09
C LYS A 479 2.68 -32.06 -7.66
N GLN A 480 1.44 -31.78 -7.24
CA GLN A 480 1.10 -30.51 -6.61
C GLN A 480 1.73 -30.43 -5.20
N LEU A 481 2.61 -29.45 -5.00
CA LEU A 481 3.29 -29.16 -3.73
C LEU A 481 2.48 -28.22 -2.84
N ALA A 482 1.85 -27.20 -3.42
CA ALA A 482 1.03 -26.22 -2.71
C ALA A 482 -0.09 -25.66 -3.59
N LEU A 483 -1.16 -25.18 -2.97
CA LEU A 483 -2.28 -24.50 -3.60
C LEU A 483 -2.51 -23.16 -2.92
N LEU A 484 -2.37 -22.09 -3.69
CA LEU A 484 -2.47 -20.71 -3.24
C LEU A 484 -3.87 -20.20 -3.58
N LYS A 485 -4.74 -20.12 -2.56
CA LYS A 485 -6.10 -19.60 -2.68
C LYS A 485 -6.21 -18.22 -2.04
N GLY A 486 -6.86 -17.30 -2.72
CA GLY A 486 -7.20 -16.00 -2.13
C GLY A 486 -7.62 -14.95 -3.13
N HIS A 487 -7.12 -14.99 -4.37
CA HIS A 487 -7.60 -14.11 -5.43
C HIS A 487 -9.09 -14.32 -5.70
N GLN A 488 -9.78 -13.23 -6.06
CA GLN A 488 -11.22 -13.25 -6.32
C GLN A 488 -11.56 -13.28 -7.82
N ASP A 489 -10.54 -13.22 -8.67
CA ASP A 489 -10.63 -13.24 -10.13
C ASP A 489 -9.36 -13.88 -10.70
N SER A 490 -9.34 -14.04 -12.02
CA SER A 490 -8.32 -14.69 -12.85
C SER A 490 -6.92 -14.24 -12.49
N VAL A 491 -5.99 -15.20 -12.38
CA VAL A 491 -4.58 -14.91 -12.08
C VAL A 491 -3.78 -14.96 -13.38
N ASN A 492 -3.27 -13.81 -13.80
CA ASN A 492 -2.68 -13.63 -15.14
C ASN A 492 -1.16 -13.78 -15.16
N SER A 493 -0.48 -13.51 -14.05
CA SER A 493 0.97 -13.56 -14.01
C SER A 493 1.49 -14.06 -12.67
N VAL A 494 2.55 -14.86 -12.74
CA VAL A 494 3.27 -15.39 -11.58
C VAL A 494 4.77 -15.18 -11.73
N SER A 495 5.42 -14.74 -10.66
CA SER A 495 6.86 -14.48 -10.66
C SER A 495 7.50 -14.91 -9.34
N PHE A 496 8.60 -15.66 -9.43
CA PHE A 496 9.42 -16.00 -8.27
C PHE A 496 10.37 -14.86 -7.91
N SER A 497 10.53 -14.62 -6.61
CA SER A 497 11.64 -13.83 -6.10
C SER A 497 12.96 -14.50 -6.42
N ARG A 498 14.03 -13.70 -6.49
CA ARG A 498 15.35 -14.22 -6.85
C ARG A 498 15.94 -15.18 -5.81
N ASP A 499 15.56 -15.11 -4.55
CA ASP A 499 15.95 -16.10 -3.54
C ASP A 499 15.12 -17.40 -3.62
N GLY A 500 14.07 -17.42 -4.44
CA GLY A 500 13.16 -18.55 -4.64
C GLY A 500 12.19 -18.77 -3.48
N LYS A 501 12.18 -17.91 -2.45
CA LYS A 501 11.37 -18.12 -1.24
C LYS A 501 9.99 -17.48 -1.29
N THR A 502 9.82 -16.48 -2.15
CA THR A 502 8.60 -15.69 -2.27
C THR A 502 8.04 -15.79 -3.69
N LEU A 503 6.72 -15.82 -3.81
CA LEU A 503 6.01 -15.76 -5.08
C LEU A 503 5.17 -14.49 -5.12
N ALA A 504 5.19 -13.77 -6.24
CA ALA A 504 4.27 -12.68 -6.52
C ALA A 504 3.24 -13.12 -7.57
N THR A 505 1.98 -12.80 -7.34
CA THR A 505 0.87 -13.13 -8.23
C THR A 505 0.07 -11.87 -8.54
N ALA A 506 -0.25 -11.66 -9.81
CA ALA A 506 -1.07 -10.55 -10.30
C ALA A 506 -2.39 -11.08 -10.85
N SER A 507 -3.49 -10.40 -10.51
CA SER A 507 -4.85 -10.85 -10.81
C SER A 507 -5.73 -9.70 -11.30
N TYR A 508 -6.80 -10.08 -12.00
CA TYR A 508 -7.91 -9.22 -12.38
C TYR A 508 -8.77 -8.77 -11.18
N ASP A 509 -8.50 -9.25 -9.96
CA ASP A 509 -9.11 -8.71 -8.74
C ASP A 509 -8.52 -7.36 -8.29
N ASN A 510 -7.75 -6.69 -9.16
CA ASN A 510 -7.00 -5.44 -8.92
C ASN A 510 -5.95 -5.55 -7.80
N THR A 511 -5.48 -6.76 -7.47
CA THR A 511 -4.49 -6.96 -6.41
C THR A 511 -3.25 -7.71 -6.86
N VAL A 512 -2.15 -7.42 -6.17
CA VAL A 512 -0.94 -8.24 -6.20
C VAL A 512 -0.72 -8.87 -4.83
N ARG A 513 -0.52 -10.18 -4.80
CA ARG A 513 -0.29 -10.93 -3.57
C ARG A 513 1.11 -11.49 -3.55
N LEU A 514 1.73 -11.43 -2.36
CA LEU A 514 2.99 -12.11 -2.08
C LEU A 514 2.73 -13.33 -1.22
N TRP A 515 3.38 -14.42 -1.55
CA TRP A 515 3.19 -15.71 -0.91
C TRP A 515 4.51 -16.35 -0.55
N ASP A 516 4.52 -17.18 0.49
CA ASP A 516 5.57 -18.17 0.66
C ASP A 516 5.26 -19.44 -0.15
N LEU A 517 6.23 -20.35 -0.20
CA LEU A 517 6.10 -21.62 -0.93
C LEU A 517 5.14 -22.62 -0.24
N GLN A 518 4.73 -22.36 1.00
CA GLN A 518 3.80 -23.20 1.75
C GLN A 518 2.34 -22.82 1.50
N GLY A 519 2.07 -21.72 0.79
CA GLY A 519 0.71 -21.28 0.48
C GLY A 519 0.21 -20.12 1.34
N LYS A 520 1.03 -19.58 2.25
CA LYS A 520 0.64 -18.48 3.13
C LYS A 520 0.85 -17.14 2.45
N GLN A 521 -0.18 -16.30 2.51
CA GLN A 521 -0.08 -14.92 2.04
C GLN A 521 0.81 -14.08 2.99
N LEU A 522 1.91 -13.55 2.47
CA LEU A 522 2.88 -12.71 3.16
C LEU A 522 2.53 -11.22 3.12
N ALA A 523 1.89 -10.78 2.03
CA ALA A 523 1.46 -9.40 1.83
C ALA A 523 0.34 -9.30 0.78
N LEU A 524 -0.47 -8.25 0.89
CA LEU A 524 -1.43 -7.82 -0.13
C LEU A 524 -1.11 -6.39 -0.53
N LEU A 525 -0.81 -6.18 -1.81
CA LEU A 525 -0.60 -4.87 -2.42
C LEU A 525 -1.92 -4.45 -3.07
N LYS A 526 -2.56 -3.41 -2.51
CA LYS A 526 -3.74 -2.75 -3.08
C LYS A 526 -3.34 -1.35 -3.53
N GLY A 527 -3.64 -0.99 -4.77
CA GLY A 527 -3.30 0.35 -5.27
C GLY A 527 -3.40 0.52 -6.78
N ASP A 528 -3.54 -0.58 -7.52
CA ASP A 528 -3.95 -0.51 -8.92
C ASP A 528 -5.48 -0.26 -8.98
N PRO A 529 -5.95 0.83 -9.63
CA PRO A 529 -7.38 1.10 -9.82
C PRO A 529 -8.03 0.18 -10.88
N SER A 530 -7.22 -0.65 -11.55
CA SER A 530 -7.60 -1.50 -12.67
C SER A 530 -6.85 -2.83 -12.66
N LEU A 531 -7.24 -3.72 -13.57
CA LEU A 531 -6.80 -5.11 -13.67
C LEU A 531 -5.28 -5.23 -13.80
N VAL A 532 -4.63 -6.07 -12.99
CA VAL A 532 -3.17 -6.27 -13.04
C VAL A 532 -2.82 -7.42 -13.96
N THR A 533 -2.06 -7.12 -15.02
CA THR A 533 -1.75 -8.08 -16.09
C THR A 533 -0.43 -8.80 -15.88
N SER A 534 0.56 -8.13 -15.29
CA SER A 534 1.91 -8.67 -15.18
C SER A 534 2.61 -8.22 -13.91
N VAL A 535 3.49 -9.09 -13.40
CA VAL A 535 4.31 -8.84 -12.22
C VAL A 535 5.72 -9.38 -12.40
N SER A 536 6.73 -8.62 -11.98
CA SER A 536 8.13 -9.07 -11.99
C SER A 536 8.92 -8.53 -10.81
N PHE A 537 9.72 -9.39 -10.19
CA PHE A 537 10.73 -8.96 -9.23
C PHE A 537 11.93 -8.32 -9.92
N SER A 538 12.52 -7.34 -9.25
CA SER A 538 13.88 -6.86 -9.53
C SER A 538 14.92 -7.92 -9.19
N ARG A 539 16.14 -7.75 -9.71
CA ARG A 539 17.24 -8.68 -9.42
C ARG A 539 17.59 -8.76 -7.94
N ASP A 540 17.51 -7.70 -7.17
CA ASP A 540 17.81 -7.76 -5.74
C ASP A 540 16.64 -8.31 -4.90
N GLY A 541 15.46 -8.53 -5.51
CA GLY A 541 14.24 -8.98 -4.84
C GLY A 541 13.60 -7.93 -3.93
N LYS A 542 14.12 -6.70 -3.94
CA LYS A 542 13.65 -5.60 -3.07
C LYS A 542 12.54 -4.80 -3.72
N THR A 543 12.45 -4.83 -5.04
CA THR A 543 11.46 -4.07 -5.80
C THR A 543 10.60 -5.03 -6.63
N LEU A 544 9.31 -4.75 -6.70
CA LEU A 544 8.36 -5.44 -7.56
C LEU A 544 7.83 -4.46 -8.59
N ALA A 545 7.79 -4.80 -9.86
CA ALA A 545 7.10 -4.02 -10.88
C ALA A 545 5.76 -4.68 -11.21
N THR A 546 4.71 -3.87 -11.35
CA THR A 546 3.37 -4.30 -11.79
C THR A 546 2.95 -3.51 -13.03
N ALA A 547 2.33 -4.19 -13.99
CA ALA A 547 1.68 -3.58 -15.14
C ALA A 547 0.16 -3.72 -15.00
N SER A 548 -0.57 -2.68 -15.38
CA SER A 548 -2.02 -2.62 -15.22
C SER A 548 -2.72 -2.15 -16.51
N TYR A 549 -4.02 -2.46 -16.59
CA TYR A 549 -4.94 -1.96 -17.62
C TYR A 549 -5.20 -0.45 -17.53
N ASP A 550 -4.75 0.22 -16.47
CA ASP A 550 -4.79 1.68 -16.35
C ASP A 550 -3.68 2.42 -17.13
N ASN A 551 -2.95 1.69 -17.98
CA ASN A 551 -1.83 2.16 -18.79
C ASN A 551 -0.57 2.55 -17.99
N THR A 552 -0.50 2.19 -16.70
CA THR A 552 0.63 2.52 -15.84
C THR A 552 1.47 1.30 -15.46
N VAL A 553 2.73 1.58 -15.09
CA VAL A 553 3.56 0.65 -14.35
C VAL A 553 3.86 1.23 -12.98
N ARG A 554 3.74 0.40 -11.95
CA ARG A 554 4.10 0.77 -10.58
C ARG A 554 5.30 -0.03 -10.10
N LEU A 555 6.26 0.65 -9.49
CA LEU A 555 7.33 0.01 -8.72
C LEU A 555 6.96 0.02 -7.24
N TRP A 556 6.87 -1.16 -6.67
CA TRP A 556 6.63 -1.38 -5.25
C TRP A 556 7.96 -1.62 -4.55
N ASP A 557 8.26 -0.82 -3.55
CA ASP A 557 9.30 -1.15 -2.59
C ASP A 557 8.75 -2.21 -1.64
N LEU A 558 9.42 -3.37 -1.55
CA LEU A 558 9.07 -4.41 -0.60
C LEU A 558 9.79 -4.21 0.74
N GLN A 559 10.55 -3.12 0.91
CA GLN A 559 11.12 -2.72 2.19
C GLN A 559 10.12 -1.97 3.07
N GLY A 560 10.26 -2.15 4.40
CA GLY A 560 9.49 -1.42 5.42
C GLY A 560 8.40 -2.25 6.12
N LYS A 561 8.73 -3.48 6.50
CA LYS A 561 8.16 -4.11 7.71
C LYS A 561 8.86 -3.53 8.96
N PRO A 562 8.38 -3.80 10.21
CA PRO A 562 9.28 -3.74 11.36
C PRO A 562 10.62 -4.38 10.96
N LEU A 563 11.73 -3.72 11.31
CA LEU A 563 13.08 -4.02 10.79
C LEU A 563 13.39 -5.53 10.80
N ALA A 564 12.86 -6.23 11.80
CA ALA A 564 12.63 -7.67 11.80
C ALA A 564 11.41 -8.04 12.67
N LEU A 565 10.76 -9.18 12.34
CA LEU A 565 9.75 -9.84 13.16
C LEU A 565 10.30 -11.20 13.60
N PHE A 566 10.54 -11.38 14.90
CA PHE A 566 11.13 -12.60 15.45
C PHE A 566 10.02 -13.57 15.88
N GLN A 567 9.88 -14.67 15.15
CA GLN A 567 8.89 -15.72 15.42
C GLN A 567 9.60 -17.04 15.71
N GLY A 568 9.22 -17.73 16.78
CA GLY A 568 9.79 -19.02 17.14
C GLY A 568 9.47 -19.50 18.55
N HIS A 569 9.23 -18.56 19.47
CA HIS A 569 8.77 -18.88 20.83
C HIS A 569 7.34 -19.45 20.82
N GLN A 570 7.07 -20.39 21.72
CA GLN A 570 5.77 -21.08 21.82
C GLN A 570 4.85 -20.49 22.89
N GLY A 571 5.37 -19.59 23.72
CA GLY A 571 4.67 -18.87 24.77
C GLY A 571 4.98 -17.37 24.75
N SER A 572 4.38 -16.63 25.70
CA SER A 572 4.62 -15.19 25.89
C SER A 572 6.10 -14.87 25.93
N VAL A 573 6.53 -13.79 25.27
CA VAL A 573 7.89 -13.27 25.44
C VAL A 573 7.87 -12.23 26.55
N ASN A 574 8.60 -12.50 27.62
CA ASN A 574 8.54 -11.73 28.86
C ASN A 574 9.63 -10.66 28.91
N SER A 575 10.78 -10.88 28.28
CA SER A 575 11.90 -9.93 28.30
C SER A 575 12.71 -9.95 27.01
N VAL A 576 13.22 -8.78 26.63
CA VAL A 576 14.13 -8.57 25.49
C VAL A 576 15.32 -7.72 25.91
N SER A 577 16.51 -8.06 25.42
CA SER A 577 17.74 -7.30 25.68
C SER A 577 18.63 -7.25 24.45
N PHE A 578 19.19 -6.08 24.16
CA PHE A 578 20.21 -5.91 23.13
C PHE A 578 21.61 -6.24 23.65
N SER A 579 22.41 -6.88 22.80
CA SER A 579 23.85 -7.00 23.02
C SER A 579 24.54 -5.63 22.97
N ARG A 580 25.73 -5.55 23.57
CA ARG A 580 26.48 -4.29 23.66
C ARG A 580 26.88 -3.71 22.29
N ASP A 581 27.17 -4.56 21.32
CA ASP A 581 27.50 -4.18 19.95
C ASP A 581 26.26 -3.87 19.10
N GLY A 582 25.06 -4.12 19.63
CA GLY A 582 23.78 -3.89 18.98
C GLY A 582 23.45 -4.89 17.88
N LYS A 583 24.25 -5.93 17.67
CA LYS A 583 24.07 -6.89 16.55
C LYS A 583 23.23 -8.10 16.91
N THR A 584 23.05 -8.36 18.20
CA THR A 584 22.37 -9.54 18.72
C THR A 584 21.26 -9.14 19.68
N LEU A 585 20.13 -9.83 19.60
CA LEU A 585 19.02 -9.72 20.54
C LEU A 585 18.88 -11.01 21.33
N ALA A 586 18.66 -10.90 22.64
CA ALA A 586 18.27 -12.03 23.48
C ALA A 586 16.82 -11.88 23.92
N THR A 587 16.05 -12.96 23.84
CA THR A 587 14.62 -12.98 24.20
C THR A 587 14.34 -14.11 25.18
N ALA A 588 13.66 -13.80 26.28
CA ALA A 588 13.24 -14.75 27.30
C ALA A 588 11.73 -14.97 27.25
N SER A 589 11.28 -16.21 27.37
CA SER A 589 9.88 -16.58 27.16
C SER A 589 9.33 -17.53 28.23
N TRP A 590 8.01 -17.51 28.33
CA TRP A 590 7.19 -18.48 29.06
C TRP A 590 7.39 -19.92 28.59
N ASP A 591 7.90 -20.14 27.37
CA ASP A 591 8.22 -21.48 26.86
C ASP A 591 9.48 -22.12 27.50
N LYS A 592 10.00 -21.51 28.57
CA LYS A 592 11.16 -21.96 29.36
C LYS A 592 12.50 -21.83 28.63
N THR A 593 12.53 -21.16 27.48
CA THR A 593 13.74 -20.99 26.68
C THR A 593 14.17 -19.53 26.58
N VAL A 594 15.45 -19.35 26.27
CA VAL A 594 15.99 -18.07 25.81
C VAL A 594 16.54 -18.26 24.40
N ARG A 595 16.27 -17.32 23.51
CA ARG A 595 16.75 -17.35 22.13
C ARG A 595 17.63 -16.15 21.85
N LEU A 596 18.70 -16.40 21.08
CA LEU A 596 19.55 -15.35 20.54
C LEU A 596 19.24 -15.18 19.06
N TRP A 597 19.19 -13.94 18.61
CA TRP A 597 18.84 -13.57 17.25
C TRP A 597 19.84 -12.58 16.69
N ASP A 598 20.07 -12.62 15.38
CA ASP A 598 20.62 -11.46 14.69
C ASP A 598 19.53 -10.40 14.45
N LEU A 599 19.89 -9.22 13.95
CA LEU A 599 18.89 -8.19 13.65
C LEU A 599 18.01 -8.48 12.41
N GLN A 600 18.27 -9.56 11.68
CA GLN A 600 17.53 -9.93 10.47
C GLN A 600 16.39 -10.92 10.75
N GLY A 601 16.28 -11.43 11.98
CA GLY A 601 15.26 -12.41 12.35
C GLY A 601 15.77 -13.83 12.47
N ASN A 602 17.05 -14.09 12.18
CA ASN A 602 17.60 -15.44 12.23
C ASN A 602 17.97 -15.80 13.67
N GLN A 603 17.61 -17.00 14.09
CA GLN A 603 18.02 -17.53 15.40
C GLN A 603 19.48 -17.98 15.35
N LEU A 604 20.31 -17.40 16.22
CA LEU A 604 21.72 -17.73 16.38
C LEU A 604 21.93 -18.89 17.35
N ALA A 605 21.20 -18.89 18.47
CA ALA A 605 21.31 -19.92 19.51
C ALA A 605 19.98 -20.12 20.25
N LEU A 606 19.79 -21.32 20.79
CA LEU A 606 18.66 -21.68 21.66
C LEU A 606 19.18 -22.22 22.99
N LEU A 607 18.94 -21.47 24.05
CA LEU A 607 19.37 -21.77 25.40
C LEU A 607 18.26 -22.58 26.10
N LYS A 608 18.54 -23.85 26.36
CA LYS A 608 17.64 -24.77 27.10
C LYS A 608 18.27 -25.14 28.43
N GLY A 609 17.48 -25.13 29.49
CA GLY A 609 17.94 -25.61 30.80
C GLY A 609 17.01 -25.24 31.96
N HIS A 610 16.33 -24.09 31.87
CA HIS A 610 15.32 -23.68 32.85
C HIS A 610 14.12 -24.64 32.88
N GLN A 611 13.56 -24.84 34.06
CA GLN A 611 12.44 -25.76 34.29
C GLN A 611 11.08 -25.05 34.38
N GLY A 612 11.10 -23.71 34.47
CA GLY A 612 9.93 -22.83 34.48
C GLY A 612 10.06 -21.69 33.46
N PRO A 613 9.02 -20.86 33.31
CA PRO A 613 9.06 -19.62 32.53
C PRO A 613 10.30 -18.78 32.81
N VAL A 614 10.88 -18.17 31.77
CA VAL A 614 11.99 -17.23 31.91
C VAL A 614 11.44 -15.81 31.88
N ASN A 615 11.67 -15.05 32.95
CA ASN A 615 11.05 -13.73 33.17
C ASN A 615 11.93 -12.57 32.71
N SER A 616 13.25 -12.70 32.85
CA SER A 616 14.18 -11.63 32.50
C SER A 616 15.47 -12.17 31.90
N VAL A 617 16.03 -11.40 30.96
CA VAL A 617 17.34 -11.64 30.35
C VAL A 617 18.14 -10.35 30.33
N SER A 618 19.43 -10.44 30.64
CA SER A 618 20.34 -9.30 30.68
C SER A 618 21.72 -9.64 30.12
N PHE A 619 22.26 -8.76 29.28
CA PHE A 619 23.62 -8.87 28.75
C PHE A 619 24.64 -8.17 29.67
N SER A 620 25.79 -8.82 29.87
CA SER A 620 26.99 -8.19 30.43
C SER A 620 27.72 -7.38 29.34
N ARG A 621 28.73 -6.60 29.75
CA ARG A 621 29.55 -5.86 28.78
C ARG A 621 30.40 -6.74 27.88
N ASP A 622 30.78 -7.91 28.38
CA ASP A 622 31.75 -8.80 27.76
C ASP A 622 31.05 -9.91 26.94
N GLY A 623 29.73 -9.80 26.77
CA GLY A 623 28.93 -10.73 25.95
C GLY A 623 28.36 -11.92 26.72
N MET A 624 28.51 -11.97 28.04
CA MET A 624 27.85 -12.99 28.87
C MET A 624 26.37 -12.66 29.08
N LEU A 625 25.54 -13.68 29.24
CA LEU A 625 24.10 -13.54 29.46
C LEU A 625 23.70 -14.04 30.84
N ALA A 626 22.80 -13.33 31.50
CA ALA A 626 22.13 -13.79 32.72
C ALA A 626 20.63 -13.93 32.47
N THR A 627 20.03 -15.01 32.97
CA THR A 627 18.61 -15.32 32.79
C THR A 627 17.96 -15.67 34.13
N ALA A 628 16.82 -15.07 34.42
CA ALA A 628 16.04 -15.29 35.64
C ALA A 628 14.71 -15.99 35.34
N SER A 629 14.32 -16.96 36.18
CA SER A 629 13.18 -17.84 35.92
C SER A 629 12.33 -18.12 37.16
N ASP A 630 11.09 -18.55 36.89
CA ASP A 630 10.16 -19.13 37.85
C ASP A 630 10.68 -20.43 38.50
N ASP A 631 11.71 -21.07 37.93
CA ASP A 631 12.36 -22.22 38.57
C ASP A 631 13.23 -21.84 39.79
N LYS A 632 13.15 -20.59 40.24
CA LYS A 632 13.85 -20.01 41.40
C LYS A 632 15.35 -19.87 41.19
N THR A 633 15.84 -20.05 39.97
CA THR A 633 17.26 -19.99 39.64
C THR A 633 17.59 -18.83 38.71
N VAL A 634 18.85 -18.43 38.77
CA VAL A 634 19.47 -17.56 37.77
C VAL A 634 20.60 -18.31 37.10
N ARG A 635 20.68 -18.25 35.77
CA ARG A 635 21.73 -18.93 35.00
C ARG A 635 22.57 -17.93 34.25
N LEU A 636 23.87 -18.21 34.19
CA LEU A 636 24.82 -17.49 33.35
C LEU A 636 25.16 -18.33 32.13
N TRP A 637 25.27 -17.68 30.97
CA TRP A 637 25.50 -18.33 29.69
C TRP A 637 26.52 -17.58 28.85
N ASP A 638 27.21 -18.31 27.98
CA ASP A 638 27.93 -17.71 26.86
C ASP A 638 27.00 -17.50 25.63
N LEU A 639 27.53 -16.88 24.58
CA LEU A 639 26.79 -16.64 23.33
C LEU A 639 26.62 -17.90 22.47
N GLN A 640 27.34 -18.99 22.77
CA GLN A 640 27.27 -20.25 22.03
C GLN A 640 26.15 -21.16 22.53
N GLY A 641 25.60 -20.86 23.71
CA GLY A 641 24.54 -21.66 24.31
C GLY A 641 24.93 -22.38 25.60
N ASN A 642 26.20 -22.29 26.02
CA ASN A 642 26.72 -23.06 27.14
C ASN A 642 26.40 -22.35 28.45
N GLN A 643 25.98 -23.13 29.45
CA GLN A 643 25.77 -22.63 30.79
C GLN A 643 27.12 -22.51 31.52
N LEU A 644 27.44 -21.30 31.98
CA LEU A 644 28.66 -20.98 32.71
C LEU A 644 28.49 -21.16 34.23
N ALA A 645 27.34 -20.74 34.77
CA ALA A 645 27.04 -20.84 36.20
C ALA A 645 25.54 -21.00 36.47
N LEU A 646 25.21 -21.56 37.64
CA LEU A 646 23.85 -21.70 38.14
C LEU A 646 23.76 -21.16 39.58
N LEU A 647 22.98 -20.11 39.75
CA LEU A 647 22.79 -19.41 41.02
C LEU A 647 21.51 -19.91 41.67
N ARG A 648 21.64 -20.44 42.89
CA ARG A 648 20.53 -20.96 43.71
C ARG A 648 20.52 -20.22 45.05
N GLY A 649 19.34 -19.78 45.48
CA GLY A 649 19.18 -19.20 46.82
C GLY A 649 17.85 -18.48 47.04
N HIS A 650 17.24 -17.94 45.98
CA HIS A 650 15.87 -17.43 46.05
C HIS A 650 14.87 -18.54 46.38
N GLN A 651 13.84 -18.20 47.15
CA GLN A 651 12.84 -19.15 47.64
C GLN A 651 11.59 -19.22 46.74
N ASP A 652 11.48 -18.31 45.78
CA ASP A 652 10.36 -18.17 44.86
C ASP A 652 10.83 -17.64 43.49
N SER A 653 9.92 -17.44 42.55
CA SER A 653 10.18 -16.95 41.18
C SER A 653 11.12 -15.76 41.16
N VAL A 654 12.08 -15.76 40.24
CA VAL A 654 12.98 -14.62 40.01
C VAL A 654 12.45 -13.83 38.81
N TRP A 655 12.12 -12.56 39.03
CA TRP A 655 11.47 -11.69 38.04
C TRP A 655 12.45 -10.86 37.22
N SER A 656 13.53 -10.40 37.83
CA SER A 656 14.47 -9.48 37.18
C SER A 656 15.91 -9.83 37.51
N VAL A 657 16.78 -9.64 36.53
CA VAL A 657 18.22 -9.79 36.66
C VAL A 657 18.94 -8.65 35.95
N SER A 658 19.99 -8.13 36.56
CA SER A 658 20.81 -7.08 35.93
C SER A 658 22.27 -7.21 36.34
N PHE A 659 23.16 -6.96 35.39
CA PHE A 659 24.58 -6.84 35.64
C PHE A 659 24.93 -5.45 36.18
N SER A 660 25.89 -5.41 37.10
CA SER A 660 26.63 -4.19 37.40
C SER A 660 27.34 -3.70 36.13
N ARG A 661 27.65 -2.41 36.10
CA ARG A 661 28.23 -1.79 34.90
C ARG A 661 29.60 -2.37 34.52
N ASP A 662 30.39 -2.80 35.49
CA ASP A 662 31.68 -3.46 35.28
C ASP A 662 31.55 -4.94 34.94
N GLY A 663 30.33 -5.50 34.98
CA GLY A 663 30.03 -6.88 34.64
C GLY A 663 30.41 -7.90 35.71
N LYS A 664 30.91 -7.46 36.87
CA LYS A 664 31.45 -8.35 37.92
C LYS A 664 30.41 -8.83 38.94
N ILE A 665 29.31 -8.09 39.08
CA ILE A 665 28.27 -8.34 40.07
C ILE A 665 26.93 -8.49 39.34
N LEU A 666 26.07 -9.34 39.88
CA LEU A 666 24.70 -9.53 39.42
C LEU A 666 23.74 -9.14 40.54
N ALA A 667 22.67 -8.41 40.22
CA ALA A 667 21.54 -8.21 41.12
C ALA A 667 20.33 -9.00 40.62
N THR A 668 19.59 -9.61 41.54
CA THR A 668 18.40 -10.41 41.24
C THR A 668 17.24 -10.03 42.15
N ALA A 669 16.02 -9.95 41.60
CA ALA A 669 14.79 -9.62 42.32
C ALA A 669 13.77 -10.76 42.19
N SER A 670 13.07 -11.07 43.29
CA SER A 670 12.20 -12.24 43.39
C SER A 670 10.85 -11.96 44.08
N SER A 671 9.89 -12.86 43.81
CA SER A 671 8.64 -12.99 44.55
C SER A 671 8.84 -13.28 46.05
N ASP A 672 10.03 -13.75 46.45
CA ASP A 672 10.37 -13.95 47.86
C ASP A 672 10.58 -12.64 48.64
N LYS A 673 10.29 -11.50 48.00
CA LYS A 673 10.37 -10.12 48.53
C LYS A 673 11.81 -9.63 48.77
N THR A 674 12.81 -10.38 48.32
CA THR A 674 14.21 -10.03 48.49
C THR A 674 14.88 -9.64 47.19
N VAL A 675 15.92 -8.82 47.33
CA VAL A 675 16.92 -8.61 46.28
C VAL A 675 18.24 -9.19 46.77
N ARG A 676 19.00 -9.81 45.87
CA ARG A 676 20.31 -10.40 46.18
C ARG A 676 21.38 -9.90 45.23
N LEU A 677 22.59 -9.67 45.76
CA LEU A 677 23.80 -9.50 44.94
C LEU A 677 24.58 -10.80 44.88
N TRP A 678 25.17 -11.05 43.72
CA TRP A 678 25.98 -12.24 43.46
C TRP A 678 27.27 -11.86 42.76
N ASP A 679 28.32 -12.63 43.00
CA ASP A 679 29.44 -12.66 42.06
C ASP A 679 29.13 -13.60 40.87
N LEU A 680 30.03 -13.61 39.89
CA LEU A 680 29.88 -14.45 38.69
C LEU A 680 30.12 -15.95 38.94
N GLN A 681 30.68 -16.30 40.10
CA GLN A 681 30.87 -17.69 40.53
C GLN A 681 29.61 -18.26 41.20
N GLY A 682 28.65 -17.38 41.53
CA GLY A 682 27.36 -17.70 42.12
C GLY A 682 27.35 -17.61 43.65
N ASN A 683 28.35 -16.97 44.26
CA ASN A 683 28.32 -16.66 45.68
C ASN A 683 27.45 -15.42 45.93
N GLN A 684 26.63 -15.48 46.96
CA GLN A 684 25.81 -14.34 47.37
C GLN A 684 26.68 -13.32 48.15
N LEU A 685 26.71 -12.08 47.67
CA LEU A 685 27.48 -10.98 48.25
C LEU A 685 26.66 -10.17 49.26
N ALA A 686 25.37 -9.95 48.98
CA ALA A 686 24.48 -9.15 49.83
C ALA A 686 23.01 -9.59 49.69
N LEU A 687 22.21 -9.30 50.72
CA LEU A 687 20.76 -9.51 50.76
C LEU A 687 20.09 -8.19 51.17
N PHE A 688 19.10 -7.74 50.41
CA PHE A 688 18.31 -6.54 50.72
C PHE A 688 16.91 -6.96 51.18
N PRO A 689 16.66 -7.08 52.50
CA PRO A 689 15.33 -7.23 53.03
C PRO A 689 14.65 -5.86 53.16
N GLY A 690 13.35 -5.76 52.87
CA GLY A 690 12.59 -4.54 53.19
C GLY A 690 11.29 -4.35 52.42
N HIS A 691 11.18 -4.88 51.20
CA HIS A 691 9.94 -4.86 50.44
C HIS A 691 8.88 -5.78 51.06
N GLN A 692 7.62 -5.35 51.00
CA GLN A 692 6.49 -6.10 51.58
C GLN A 692 5.74 -6.95 50.53
N GLY A 693 6.01 -6.69 49.25
CA GLY A 693 5.48 -7.41 48.09
C GLY A 693 6.60 -7.94 47.19
N TRP A 694 6.21 -8.52 46.06
CA TRP A 694 7.14 -9.06 45.07
C TRP A 694 7.99 -7.95 44.46
N VAL A 695 9.29 -8.19 44.32
CA VAL A 695 10.18 -7.26 43.65
C VAL A 695 10.21 -7.62 42.17
N SER A 696 9.68 -6.73 41.32
CA SER A 696 9.42 -7.03 39.90
C SER A 696 10.53 -6.56 38.98
N SER A 697 11.28 -5.52 39.35
CA SER A 697 12.34 -4.94 38.51
C SER A 697 13.44 -4.32 39.35
N LEU A 698 14.64 -4.30 38.80
CA LEU A 698 15.80 -3.65 39.38
C LEU A 698 16.63 -2.95 38.31
N SER A 699 17.35 -1.89 38.69
CA SER A 699 18.29 -1.19 37.82
C SER A 699 19.48 -0.69 38.62
N PHE A 700 20.70 -0.97 38.14
CA PHE A 700 21.91 -0.36 38.71
C PHE A 700 22.05 1.08 38.24
N SER A 701 22.64 1.92 39.10
CA SER A 701 23.12 3.24 38.73
C SER A 701 24.28 3.17 37.75
N ARG A 702 24.56 4.28 37.08
CA ARG A 702 25.67 4.33 36.11
C ARG A 702 27.04 4.21 36.75
N ASP A 703 27.25 4.63 37.99
CA ASP A 703 28.51 4.42 38.67
C ASP A 703 28.63 3.01 39.28
N GLY A 704 27.53 2.25 39.28
CA GLY A 704 27.43 0.91 39.84
C GLY A 704 27.39 0.89 41.36
N LYS A 705 27.27 2.04 42.03
CA LYS A 705 27.32 2.14 43.49
C LYS A 705 25.96 2.03 44.16
N THR A 706 24.88 2.25 43.42
CA THR A 706 23.52 2.18 43.94
C THR A 706 22.61 1.32 43.06
N LEU A 707 21.54 0.83 43.68
CA LEU A 707 20.57 -0.07 43.07
C LEU A 707 19.16 0.47 43.32
N ALA A 708 18.35 0.59 42.28
CA ALA A 708 16.94 0.94 42.40
C ALA A 708 16.08 -0.33 42.20
N THR A 709 15.05 -0.49 43.01
CA THR A 709 14.17 -1.68 43.01
C THR A 709 12.71 -1.25 42.99
N ALA A 710 11.91 -1.87 42.11
CA ALA A 710 10.47 -1.67 42.01
C ALA A 710 9.72 -2.88 42.55
N SER A 711 8.60 -2.64 43.25
CA SER A 711 7.87 -3.66 43.97
C SER A 711 6.35 -3.51 43.87
N TRP A 712 5.67 -4.64 44.05
CA TRP A 712 4.22 -4.74 44.16
C TRP A 712 3.68 -4.18 45.48
N ASP A 713 4.55 -3.78 46.41
CA ASP A 713 4.18 -2.94 47.56
C ASP A 713 3.92 -1.47 47.19
N LYS A 714 3.87 -1.15 45.89
CA LYS A 714 3.61 0.18 45.31
C LYS A 714 4.76 1.18 45.48
N THR A 715 5.93 0.72 45.93
CA THR A 715 7.09 1.58 46.17
C THR A 715 8.24 1.27 45.24
N VAL A 716 9.07 2.28 45.01
CA VAL A 716 10.44 2.11 44.53
C VAL A 716 11.39 2.48 45.66
N ARG A 717 12.50 1.74 45.78
CA ARG A 717 13.54 1.99 46.77
C ARG A 717 14.90 2.13 46.11
N LEU A 718 15.72 3.01 46.65
CA LEU A 718 17.12 3.16 46.27
C LEU A 718 17.99 2.60 47.39
N TRP A 719 18.99 1.80 47.05
CA TRP A 719 19.89 1.12 47.96
C TRP A 719 21.34 1.43 47.63
N ASP A 720 22.21 1.39 48.64
CA ASP A 720 23.64 1.15 48.40
C ASP A 720 23.90 -0.35 48.16
N LEU A 721 25.14 -0.74 47.87
CA LEU A 721 25.48 -2.17 47.67
C LEU A 721 25.62 -2.97 48.99
N GLN A 722 25.54 -2.30 50.14
CA GLN A 722 25.76 -2.90 51.46
C GLN A 722 24.46 -3.38 52.10
N GLY A 723 23.31 -2.91 51.62
CA GLY A 723 22.01 -3.28 52.18
C GLY A 723 21.15 -2.10 52.61
N ASN A 724 21.72 -0.89 52.65
CA ASN A 724 21.06 0.25 53.27
C ASN A 724 20.16 0.96 52.28
N GLN A 725 18.94 1.27 52.72
CA GLN A 725 18.00 2.06 51.94
C GLN A 725 18.39 3.55 52.01
N LEU A 726 18.66 4.14 50.85
CA LEU A 726 19.05 5.53 50.67
C LEU A 726 17.84 6.45 50.45
N ALA A 727 16.83 5.99 49.71
CA ALA A 727 15.62 6.76 49.41
C ALA A 727 14.40 5.85 49.19
N LEU A 728 13.21 6.41 49.41
CA LEU A 728 11.90 5.81 49.14
C LEU A 728 11.12 6.72 48.19
N PHE A 729 10.51 6.15 47.17
CA PHE A 729 9.70 6.88 46.19
C PHE A 729 8.23 6.47 46.34
N PRO A 730 7.47 7.12 47.23
CA PRO A 730 6.04 6.89 47.35
C PRO A 730 5.28 7.71 46.28
N GLY A 731 4.27 7.12 45.63
CA GLY A 731 3.36 7.90 44.79
C GLY A 731 2.52 7.11 43.79
N HIS A 732 2.99 5.95 43.35
CA HIS A 732 2.19 5.04 42.53
C HIS A 732 1.01 4.46 43.33
N GLN A 733 -0.14 4.31 42.67
CA GLN A 733 -1.38 3.86 43.32
C GLN A 733 -1.57 2.33 43.25
N HIS A 734 -0.82 1.68 42.37
CA HIS A 734 -0.79 0.24 42.17
C HIS A 734 0.65 -0.28 42.11
N TRP A 735 0.81 -1.58 41.83
CA TRP A 735 2.08 -2.27 41.66
C TRP A 735 3.02 -1.53 40.70
N VAL A 736 4.27 -1.31 41.12
CA VAL A 736 5.31 -0.78 40.25
C VAL A 736 5.97 -1.96 39.55
N ASN A 737 5.88 -2.00 38.22
CA ASN A 737 6.33 -3.14 37.43
C ASN A 737 7.79 -2.99 36.99
N SER A 738 8.22 -1.76 36.68
CA SER A 738 9.54 -1.51 36.10
C SER A 738 10.18 -0.23 36.64
N VAL A 739 11.52 -0.25 36.74
CA VAL A 739 12.34 0.90 37.11
C VAL A 739 13.58 0.95 36.22
N SER A 740 13.97 2.15 35.80
CA SER A 740 15.15 2.39 34.97
C SER A 740 15.89 3.63 35.44
N PHE A 741 17.22 3.55 35.54
CA PHE A 741 18.06 4.71 35.79
C PHE A 741 18.31 5.51 34.52
N SER A 742 18.32 6.84 34.68
CA SER A 742 18.83 7.72 33.65
C SER A 742 20.30 7.46 33.38
N ARG A 743 20.75 7.86 32.19
CA ARG A 743 22.15 7.64 31.82
C ARG A 743 23.10 8.48 32.66
N ASP A 744 22.75 9.66 33.12
CA ASP A 744 23.64 10.42 34.02
C ASP A 744 23.59 9.92 35.47
N GLY A 745 22.65 9.01 35.78
CA GLY A 745 22.45 8.45 37.11
C GLY A 745 21.75 9.40 38.07
N LYS A 746 21.23 10.55 37.61
CA LYS A 746 20.61 11.57 38.46
C LYS A 746 19.10 11.43 38.60
N THR A 747 18.46 10.67 37.72
CA THR A 747 16.99 10.50 37.73
C THR A 747 16.61 9.03 37.54
N LEU A 748 15.38 8.72 37.97
CA LEU A 748 14.77 7.40 37.87
C LEU A 748 13.45 7.49 37.13
N ALA A 749 13.21 6.58 36.20
CA ALA A 749 11.89 6.41 35.58
C ALA A 749 11.24 5.13 36.08
N THR A 750 9.94 5.19 36.37
CA THR A 750 9.17 4.08 36.92
C THR A 750 7.90 3.86 36.11
N ALA A 751 7.47 2.62 35.98
CA ALA A 751 6.23 2.24 35.30
C ALA A 751 5.36 1.36 36.21
N SER A 752 4.06 1.60 36.19
CA SER A 752 3.12 1.03 37.15
C SER A 752 1.83 0.53 36.50
N SER A 753 1.17 -0.38 37.21
CA SER A 753 -0.17 -0.86 36.88
C SER A 753 -1.26 0.18 37.10
N ASP A 754 -0.93 1.36 37.64
CA ASP A 754 -1.83 2.52 37.69
C ASP A 754 -1.93 3.27 36.35
N GLN A 755 -1.47 2.65 35.25
CA GLN A 755 -1.50 3.18 33.89
C GLN A 755 -0.54 4.36 33.64
N THR A 756 0.31 4.70 34.62
CA THR A 756 1.25 5.82 34.51
C THR A 756 2.71 5.36 34.51
N ALA A 757 3.56 6.18 33.89
CA ALA A 757 4.97 6.21 34.19
C ALA A 757 5.34 7.53 34.87
N ARG A 758 6.39 7.55 35.68
CA ARG A 758 6.85 8.74 36.41
C ARG A 758 8.35 8.90 36.33
N LEU A 759 8.80 10.16 36.31
CA LEU A 759 10.21 10.53 36.43
C LEU A 759 10.46 11.10 37.82
N TRP A 760 11.57 10.72 38.44
CA TRP A 760 11.94 11.13 39.79
C TRP A 760 13.38 11.64 39.82
N ASP A 761 13.69 12.57 40.71
CA ASP A 761 15.07 12.77 41.17
C ASP A 761 15.50 11.67 42.14
N LEU A 762 16.73 11.68 42.65
CA LEU A 762 17.18 10.68 43.63
C LEU A 762 16.71 10.97 45.07
N GLN A 763 16.09 12.13 45.32
CA GLN A 763 15.64 12.54 46.66
C GLN A 763 14.21 12.08 46.95
N GLY A 764 13.45 11.67 45.92
CA GLY A 764 12.06 11.24 46.07
C GLY A 764 11.06 12.15 45.37
N ASN A 765 11.49 13.25 44.76
CA ASN A 765 10.59 14.21 44.15
C ASN A 765 10.22 13.77 42.74
N GLN A 766 8.93 13.84 42.42
CA GLN A 766 8.43 13.58 41.07
C GLN A 766 8.73 14.78 40.16
N LEU A 767 9.46 14.53 39.08
CA LEU A 767 9.85 15.53 38.09
C LEU A 767 8.85 15.60 36.93
N ALA A 768 8.32 14.47 36.48
CA ALA A 768 7.35 14.40 35.38
C ALA A 768 6.39 13.21 35.54
N LEU A 769 5.21 13.33 34.92
CA LEU A 769 4.16 12.31 34.90
C LEU A 769 3.78 11.99 33.45
N PHE A 770 3.93 10.74 33.04
CA PHE A 770 3.59 10.28 31.70
C PHE A 770 2.23 9.57 31.75
N GLN A 771 1.19 10.24 31.24
CA GLN A 771 -0.18 9.73 31.16
C GLN A 771 -0.59 9.50 29.71
N GLY A 772 -1.33 8.41 29.46
CA GLY A 772 -1.93 8.15 28.15
C GLY A 772 -2.10 6.67 27.80
N HIS A 773 -1.45 5.75 28.52
CA HIS A 773 -1.74 4.33 28.37
C HIS A 773 -3.14 4.00 28.92
N LEU A 774 -3.82 3.03 28.30
CA LEU A 774 -5.18 2.63 28.67
C LEU A 774 -5.20 1.45 29.66
N ASP A 775 -4.04 0.86 29.94
CA ASP A 775 -3.85 -0.28 30.83
C ASP A 775 -2.42 -0.24 31.44
N SER A 776 -2.13 -1.18 32.34
CA SER A 776 -0.88 -1.33 33.10
C SER A 776 0.37 -1.12 32.25
N VAL A 777 1.27 -0.26 32.72
CA VAL A 777 2.58 -0.06 32.11
C VAL A 777 3.54 -1.10 32.69
N ASN A 778 4.02 -1.99 31.84
CA ASN A 778 4.78 -3.17 32.25
C ASN A 778 6.30 -2.91 32.26
N SER A 779 6.80 -2.05 31.36
CA SER A 779 8.22 -1.80 31.21
C SER A 779 8.51 -0.35 30.83
N ILE A 780 9.62 0.19 31.35
CA ILE A 780 10.13 1.54 31.04
C ILE A 780 11.62 1.46 30.71
N SER A 781 12.09 2.25 29.75
CA SER A 781 13.53 2.35 29.44
C SER A 781 13.89 3.74 28.96
N PHE A 782 15.02 4.28 29.45
CA PHE A 782 15.62 5.47 28.87
C PHE A 782 16.27 5.18 27.51
N SER A 783 16.22 6.17 26.62
CA SER A 783 17.07 6.21 25.44
C SER A 783 18.53 6.34 25.82
N ARG A 784 19.41 5.97 24.89
CA ARG A 784 20.84 5.87 25.19
C ARG A 784 21.52 7.23 25.35
N ASP A 785 20.97 8.29 24.80
CA ASP A 785 21.38 9.68 25.03
C ASP A 785 20.76 10.28 26.30
N GLY A 786 19.77 9.60 26.90
CA GLY A 786 19.07 10.01 28.11
C GLY A 786 18.00 11.08 27.89
N LYS A 787 17.67 11.42 26.63
CA LYS A 787 16.73 12.49 26.29
C LYS A 787 15.28 12.02 26.11
N MET A 788 15.06 10.72 25.98
CA MET A 788 13.76 10.14 25.72
C MET A 788 13.49 8.94 26.65
N LEU A 789 12.22 8.61 26.82
CA LEU A 789 11.75 7.44 27.54
C LEU A 789 10.82 6.63 26.63
N ALA A 790 10.96 5.31 26.63
CA ALA A 790 9.95 4.43 26.05
C ALA A 790 9.20 3.71 27.17
N SER A 791 7.89 3.54 27.01
CA SER A 791 7.01 2.76 27.89
C SER A 791 6.25 1.71 27.10
N ALA A 792 6.15 0.49 27.64
CA ALA A 792 5.38 -0.61 27.09
C ALA A 792 4.21 -0.96 28.00
N SER A 793 3.03 -1.19 27.43
CA SER A 793 1.81 -1.41 28.20
C SER A 793 1.05 -2.67 27.76
N ARG A 794 0.21 -3.13 28.69
CA ARG A 794 -0.81 -4.16 28.48
C ARG A 794 -1.86 -3.75 27.44
N ASP A 795 -2.00 -2.45 27.15
CA ASP A 795 -2.86 -1.91 26.10
C ASP A 795 -2.40 -2.25 24.66
N LYS A 796 -1.34 -3.06 24.51
CA LYS A 796 -0.75 -3.55 23.25
C LYS A 796 0.08 -2.51 22.51
N THR A 797 0.35 -1.36 23.14
CA THR A 797 1.10 -0.26 22.54
C THR A 797 2.43 -0.01 23.24
N VAL A 798 3.31 0.68 22.51
CA VAL A 798 4.55 1.24 23.07
C VAL A 798 4.57 2.72 22.76
N ARG A 799 4.81 3.54 23.77
CA ARG A 799 4.88 5.00 23.64
C ARG A 799 6.32 5.46 23.87
N LEU A 800 6.72 6.46 23.09
CA LEU A 800 7.96 7.20 23.28
C LEU A 800 7.62 8.57 23.83
N TRP A 801 8.43 9.09 24.75
CA TRP A 801 8.24 10.34 25.45
C TRP A 801 9.54 11.14 25.50
N ASP A 802 9.46 12.46 25.61
CA ASP A 802 10.58 13.25 26.13
C ASP A 802 10.63 13.17 27.67
N LEU A 803 11.49 13.96 28.32
CA LEU A 803 11.62 13.92 29.77
C LEU A 803 10.59 14.80 30.50
N GLU A 804 9.98 15.72 29.77
CA GLU A 804 9.00 16.68 30.25
C GLU A 804 7.60 16.06 30.40
N GLY A 805 7.32 14.97 29.67
CA GLY A 805 6.01 14.30 29.72
C GLY A 805 5.39 14.06 28.34
N ASN A 806 5.99 14.59 27.29
CA ASN A 806 5.35 14.74 25.98
C ASN A 806 5.51 13.49 25.13
N PRO A 807 4.44 13.03 24.45
CA PRO A 807 4.51 11.87 23.57
C PRO A 807 5.23 12.19 22.25
N LEU A 808 6.29 11.42 21.94
CA LEU A 808 7.10 11.53 20.73
C LEU A 808 6.75 10.49 19.65
N ALA A 809 6.19 9.34 20.02
CA ALA A 809 5.77 8.30 19.07
C ALA A 809 4.82 7.29 19.74
N LEU A 810 4.00 6.63 18.91
CA LEU A 810 3.15 5.50 19.32
C LEU A 810 3.37 4.33 18.36
N PHE A 811 3.86 3.21 18.88
CA PHE A 811 4.06 1.98 18.11
C PHE A 811 2.90 1.02 18.35
N GLU A 812 2.13 0.76 17.31
CA GLU A 812 1.05 -0.22 17.29
C GLU A 812 1.41 -1.41 16.39
N GLY A 813 1.08 -2.60 16.85
CA GLY A 813 1.20 -3.78 16.00
C GLY A 813 1.17 -5.10 16.74
N HIS A 814 1.55 -5.14 18.02
CA HIS A 814 1.38 -6.33 18.84
C HIS A 814 -0.10 -6.69 19.00
N GLN A 815 -0.41 -7.99 19.10
CA GLN A 815 -1.79 -8.46 19.24
C GLN A 815 -2.24 -8.63 20.70
N ASP A 816 -1.28 -8.55 21.61
CA ASP A 816 -1.43 -8.77 23.05
C ASP A 816 -0.47 -7.86 23.83
N SER A 817 -0.52 -7.90 25.16
CA SER A 817 0.29 -7.13 26.10
C SER A 817 1.76 -7.03 25.68
N VAL A 818 2.33 -5.82 25.74
CA VAL A 818 3.77 -5.63 25.55
C VAL A 818 4.43 -5.67 26.93
N ASN A 819 5.32 -6.64 27.13
CA ASN A 819 5.86 -6.99 28.43
C ASN A 819 7.22 -6.34 28.69
N SER A 820 8.01 -6.09 27.65
CA SER A 820 9.37 -5.56 27.79
C SER A 820 9.81 -4.75 26.58
N ILE A 821 10.67 -3.77 26.84
CA ILE A 821 11.29 -2.89 25.85
C ILE A 821 12.80 -2.75 26.08
N SER A 822 13.54 -2.57 25.00
CA SER A 822 14.97 -2.29 25.05
C SER A 822 15.39 -1.39 23.89
N PHE A 823 16.13 -0.32 24.17
CA PHE A 823 16.75 0.51 23.14
C PHE A 823 18.06 -0.11 22.64
N SER A 824 18.33 0.05 21.35
CA SER A 824 19.66 -0.17 20.79
C SER A 824 20.67 0.84 21.33
N ARG A 825 21.96 0.51 21.21
CA ARG A 825 23.04 1.37 21.74
C ARG A 825 23.17 2.71 21.03
N ASP A 826 22.76 2.81 19.78
CA ASP A 826 22.74 4.08 19.05
C ASP A 826 21.45 4.87 19.32
N GLY A 827 20.47 4.29 20.02
CA GLY A 827 19.17 4.90 20.30
C GLY A 827 18.22 4.96 19.10
N LYS A 828 18.63 4.41 17.95
CA LYS A 828 17.87 4.48 16.70
C LYS A 828 16.88 3.32 16.52
N MET A 829 16.98 2.29 17.35
CA MET A 829 16.08 1.15 17.31
C MET A 829 15.50 0.85 18.69
N LEU A 830 14.28 0.35 18.68
CA LEU A 830 13.56 -0.11 19.87
C LEU A 830 13.11 -1.55 19.63
N ALA A 831 13.47 -2.46 20.53
CA ALA A 831 12.96 -3.83 20.52
C ALA A 831 11.82 -3.96 21.54
N THR A 832 10.73 -4.63 21.15
CA THR A 832 9.54 -4.83 21.98
C THR A 832 9.19 -6.31 22.04
N ALA A 833 8.94 -6.83 23.23
CA ALA A 833 8.53 -8.22 23.46
C ALA A 833 7.09 -8.28 23.97
N SER A 834 6.30 -9.23 23.48
CA SER A 834 4.87 -9.31 23.75
C SER A 834 4.38 -10.73 24.06
N SER A 835 3.25 -10.78 24.76
CA SER A 835 2.45 -11.98 25.00
C SER A 835 1.92 -12.63 23.72
N ASP A 836 1.93 -11.91 22.59
CA ASP A 836 1.59 -12.44 21.27
C ASP A 836 2.64 -13.41 20.69
N LYS A 837 3.64 -13.78 21.51
CA LYS A 837 4.75 -14.70 21.22
C LYS A 837 5.79 -14.14 20.24
N THR A 838 5.74 -12.84 19.96
CA THR A 838 6.66 -12.18 19.03
C THR A 838 7.53 -11.13 19.69
N VAL A 839 8.67 -10.87 19.06
CA VAL A 839 9.46 -9.66 19.29
C VAL A 839 9.47 -8.85 18.01
N ARG A 840 9.37 -7.52 18.15
CA ARG A 840 9.40 -6.57 17.04
C ARG A 840 10.52 -5.57 17.22
N LEU A 841 11.10 -5.16 16.09
CA LEU A 841 12.11 -4.14 16.02
C LEU A 841 11.58 -2.91 15.29
N TRP A 842 11.63 -1.76 15.95
CA TRP A 842 11.13 -0.48 15.47
C TRP A 842 12.29 0.48 15.24
N ALA A 843 12.17 1.30 14.20
CA ALA A 843 13.03 2.47 14.04
C ALA A 843 12.50 3.60 14.93
N VAL A 844 13.40 4.30 15.61
CA VAL A 844 13.11 5.50 16.39
C VAL A 844 13.56 6.68 15.55
N GLU A 845 12.58 7.36 14.94
CA GLU A 845 12.76 8.53 14.09
C GLU A 845 12.10 9.73 14.75
N ASP A 846 12.74 10.90 14.65
CA ASP A 846 12.09 12.16 14.99
C ASP A 846 11.18 12.64 13.83
N LEU A 847 10.29 13.58 14.11
CA LEU A 847 9.36 14.14 13.11
C LEU A 847 10.10 14.71 11.88
N GLY A 848 11.29 15.29 12.06
CA GLY A 848 12.11 15.80 10.95
C GLY A 848 12.63 14.68 10.04
N GLN A 849 13.08 13.56 10.62
CA GLN A 849 13.53 12.37 9.89
C GLN A 849 12.36 11.69 9.15
N MET A 850 11.19 11.62 9.77
CA MET A 850 9.97 11.11 9.13
C MET A 850 9.60 11.95 7.91
N LEU A 851 9.60 13.30 8.06
CA LEU A 851 9.35 14.22 6.95
C LEU A 851 10.39 14.04 5.84
N ALA A 852 11.68 13.98 6.16
CA ALA A 852 12.73 13.79 5.15
C ALA A 852 12.55 12.47 4.36
N ARG A 853 12.15 11.38 5.02
CA ARG A 853 11.82 10.12 4.33
C ARG A 853 10.59 10.28 3.43
N GLY A 854 9.54 10.94 3.92
CA GLY A 854 8.33 11.16 3.15
C GLY A 854 8.54 12.04 1.92
N CYS A 855 9.42 13.04 1.99
CA CYS A 855 9.78 13.86 0.83
C CYS A 855 10.35 13.00 -0.31
N LYS A 856 11.20 12.01 0.00
CA LYS A 856 11.73 11.07 -1.00
C LYS A 856 10.66 10.18 -1.62
N LEU A 857 9.63 9.80 -0.86
CA LEU A 857 8.52 8.98 -1.36
C LEU A 857 7.54 9.78 -2.23
N LEU A 858 7.51 11.11 -2.07
CA LEU A 858 6.68 12.03 -2.85
C LEU A 858 7.37 12.59 -4.10
N GLU A 859 8.62 12.21 -4.40
CA GLU A 859 9.35 12.71 -5.57
C GLU A 859 8.53 12.58 -6.87
N GLY A 860 7.98 11.39 -7.12
CA GLY A 860 7.12 11.17 -8.29
C GLY A 860 5.76 11.89 -8.21
N TYR A 861 5.27 12.22 -7.01
CA TYR A 861 4.04 13.00 -6.84
C TYR A 861 4.25 14.44 -7.29
N PHE A 862 5.43 15.02 -7.03
CA PHE A 862 5.76 16.37 -7.50
C PHE A 862 5.96 16.45 -9.02
N VAL A 863 6.18 15.33 -9.72
CA VAL A 863 6.13 15.33 -11.19
C VAL A 863 4.69 15.47 -11.70
N GLU A 864 3.72 14.82 -11.03
CA GLU A 864 2.30 14.82 -11.42
C GLU A 864 1.57 16.09 -10.95
N HIS A 865 1.92 16.58 -9.75
CA HIS A 865 1.33 17.74 -9.08
C HIS A 865 2.42 18.74 -8.64
N PRO A 866 3.16 19.34 -9.57
CA PRO A 866 4.33 20.17 -9.26
C PRO A 866 4.01 21.41 -8.41
N GLU A 867 2.79 21.92 -8.46
CA GLU A 867 2.33 23.05 -7.64
C GLU A 867 2.32 22.73 -6.13
N SER A 868 2.12 21.45 -5.77
CA SER A 868 2.02 21.01 -4.38
C SER A 868 3.33 21.17 -3.58
N LEU A 869 4.48 21.24 -4.27
CA LEU A 869 5.79 21.39 -3.64
C LEU A 869 5.95 22.72 -2.88
N ASP A 870 5.20 23.76 -3.27
CA ASP A 870 5.25 25.07 -2.60
C ASP A 870 4.74 24.99 -1.15
N ASN A 871 3.75 24.13 -0.90
CA ASN A 871 3.16 23.91 0.43
C ASN A 871 4.08 23.07 1.35
N LEU A 872 4.95 22.23 0.78
CA LEU A 872 5.90 21.38 1.50
C LEU A 872 7.33 21.94 1.48
N LYS A 873 7.54 23.08 2.15
CA LYS A 873 8.86 23.76 2.26
C LYS A 873 10.01 22.85 2.69
N LYS A 874 9.76 21.82 3.52
CA LYS A 874 10.79 20.85 3.94
C LYS A 874 11.22 19.89 2.83
N CYS A 875 10.40 19.69 1.80
CA CYS A 875 10.68 18.82 0.68
C CYS A 875 11.35 19.53 -0.50
N GLN A 876 11.67 20.83 -0.40
CA GLN A 876 12.34 21.60 -1.46
C GLN A 876 13.85 21.33 -1.53
N ASP A 877 14.24 20.06 -1.49
CA ASP A 877 15.61 19.61 -1.78
C ASP A 877 15.88 19.60 -3.30
N SER A 878 17.13 19.32 -3.70
CA SER A 878 17.52 19.37 -5.11
C SER A 878 16.71 18.41 -5.98
N ASP A 879 16.51 17.18 -5.51
CA ASP A 879 15.86 16.11 -6.28
C ASP A 879 14.38 16.45 -6.54
N ASN A 880 13.64 16.86 -5.49
CA ASN A 880 12.23 17.22 -5.62
C ASN A 880 12.01 18.50 -6.45
N LYS A 881 12.94 19.46 -6.42
CA LYS A 881 12.90 20.63 -7.30
C LYS A 881 13.06 20.24 -8.77
N ILE A 882 13.97 19.32 -9.07
CA ILE A 882 14.15 18.77 -10.42
C ILE A 882 12.89 18.02 -10.85
N ALA A 883 12.31 17.21 -9.97
CA ALA A 883 11.06 16.49 -10.24
C ALA A 883 9.89 17.43 -10.55
N ALA A 884 9.68 18.46 -9.73
CA ALA A 884 8.65 19.48 -9.97
C ALA A 884 8.89 20.26 -11.27
N ALA A 885 10.16 20.63 -11.56
CA ALA A 885 10.51 21.27 -12.82
C ALA A 885 10.16 20.39 -14.01
N SER A 886 10.47 19.09 -13.96
CA SER A 886 10.09 18.13 -15.01
C SER A 886 8.57 18.01 -15.19
N GLY A 887 7.80 18.06 -14.09
CA GLY A 887 6.34 18.09 -14.12
C GLY A 887 5.80 19.31 -14.85
N PHE A 888 6.31 20.50 -14.52
CA PHE A 888 5.95 21.75 -15.21
C PHE A 888 6.35 21.75 -16.69
N VAL A 889 7.48 21.15 -17.06
CA VAL A 889 7.85 20.95 -18.47
C VAL A 889 6.79 20.12 -19.16
N LYS A 890 6.43 18.95 -18.61
CA LYS A 890 5.45 18.05 -19.22
C LYS A 890 4.08 18.71 -19.41
N GLN A 891 3.60 19.47 -18.41
CA GLN A 891 2.37 20.26 -18.52
C GLN A 891 2.48 21.33 -19.61
N GLY A 892 3.63 22.01 -19.71
CA GLY A 892 3.88 23.01 -20.75
C GLY A 892 3.94 22.42 -22.16
N GLU A 893 4.55 21.25 -22.33
CA GLU A 893 4.58 20.54 -23.62
C GLU A 893 3.17 20.12 -24.05
N GLN A 894 2.37 19.57 -23.13
CA GLN A 894 0.98 19.20 -23.42
C GLN A 894 0.13 20.42 -23.81
N LEU A 895 0.21 21.53 -23.08
CA LEU A 895 -0.52 22.76 -23.43
C LEU A 895 -0.09 23.30 -24.80
N ALA A 896 1.20 23.21 -25.13
CA ALA A 896 1.70 23.61 -26.44
C ALA A 896 1.11 22.72 -27.55
N GLU A 897 1.06 21.41 -27.36
CA GLU A 897 0.44 20.46 -28.29
C GLU A 897 -1.09 20.69 -28.45
N GLU A 898 -1.77 21.09 -27.37
CA GLU A 898 -3.19 21.48 -27.40
C GLU A 898 -3.41 22.87 -28.05
N GLY A 899 -2.34 23.63 -28.29
CA GLY A 899 -2.34 24.92 -28.96
C GLY A 899 -2.42 26.15 -28.03
N ASP A 900 -2.36 25.96 -26.71
CA ASP A 900 -2.27 27.02 -25.69
C ASP A 900 -0.80 27.42 -25.45
N VAL A 901 -0.32 28.32 -26.32
CA VAL A 901 1.07 28.79 -26.29
C VAL A 901 1.38 29.63 -25.04
N GLU A 902 0.43 30.44 -24.57
CA GLU A 902 0.64 31.30 -23.39
C GLU A 902 0.68 30.48 -22.11
N GLY A 903 -0.24 29.52 -21.95
CA GLY A 903 -0.22 28.55 -20.86
C GLY A 903 1.07 27.72 -20.84
N ALA A 904 1.53 27.26 -22.01
CA ALA A 904 2.81 26.54 -22.13
C ALA A 904 4.01 27.38 -21.67
N ILE A 905 4.10 28.65 -22.10
CA ILE A 905 5.17 29.57 -21.69
C ILE A 905 5.17 29.78 -20.18
N ALA A 906 3.99 29.98 -19.57
CA ALA A 906 3.87 30.16 -18.14
C ALA A 906 4.39 28.93 -17.36
N LYS A 907 4.04 27.72 -17.80
CA LYS A 907 4.51 26.47 -17.20
C LYS A 907 6.02 26.26 -17.38
N PHE A 908 6.57 26.54 -18.56
CA PHE A 908 8.02 26.48 -18.79
C PHE A 908 8.81 27.50 -17.94
N LYS A 909 8.24 28.68 -17.64
CA LYS A 909 8.85 29.66 -16.73
C LYS A 909 8.87 29.16 -15.29
N GLU A 910 7.78 28.56 -14.81
CA GLU A 910 7.76 27.91 -13.49
C GLU A 910 8.76 26.74 -13.43
N ALA A 911 8.87 25.92 -14.48
CA ALA A 911 9.89 24.86 -14.54
C ALA A 911 11.31 25.41 -14.32
N LYS A 912 11.64 26.54 -14.96
CA LYS A 912 12.96 27.18 -14.86
C LYS A 912 13.21 27.84 -13.50
N LYS A 913 12.16 28.27 -12.80
CA LYS A 913 12.24 28.77 -11.42
C LYS A 913 12.62 27.65 -10.44
N TRP A 914 12.10 26.45 -10.65
CA TRP A 914 12.42 25.28 -9.83
C TRP A 914 13.75 24.62 -10.20
N ASN A 915 14.12 24.61 -11.48
CA ASN A 915 15.43 24.18 -11.98
C ASN A 915 16.07 25.23 -12.91
N PRO A 916 16.91 26.14 -12.37
CA PRO A 916 17.58 27.15 -13.18
C PRO A 916 18.60 26.60 -14.21
N GLU A 917 19.09 25.38 -14.01
CA GLU A 917 20.07 24.72 -14.91
C GLU A 917 19.39 24.11 -16.15
N LEU A 918 18.06 24.14 -16.23
CA LEU A 918 17.32 23.61 -17.37
C LEU A 918 17.64 24.42 -18.64
N GLU A 919 18.23 23.75 -19.64
CA GLU A 919 18.48 24.31 -20.98
C GLU A 919 17.17 24.45 -21.78
N LEU A 920 16.30 25.33 -21.30
CA LEU A 920 14.99 25.59 -21.84
C LEU A 920 14.80 27.09 -22.10
N GLN A 921 14.42 27.42 -23.33
CA GLN A 921 13.91 28.74 -23.72
C GLN A 921 12.38 28.65 -23.81
N PRO A 922 11.63 29.17 -22.82
CA PRO A 922 10.17 29.00 -22.73
C PRO A 922 9.41 29.42 -23.99
N GLU A 923 9.70 30.61 -24.51
CA GLU A 923 9.02 31.13 -25.71
C GLU A 923 9.34 30.31 -26.97
N THR A 924 10.61 29.93 -27.15
CA THR A 924 11.06 29.16 -28.32
C THR A 924 10.47 27.76 -28.31
N LYS A 925 10.54 27.04 -27.17
CA LYS A 925 10.05 25.67 -27.04
C LYS A 925 8.54 25.58 -27.22
N ALA A 926 7.77 26.51 -26.62
CA ALA A 926 6.31 26.53 -26.77
C ALA A 926 5.88 26.69 -28.23
N LYS A 927 6.53 27.59 -28.97
CA LYS A 927 6.25 27.78 -30.41
C LYS A 927 6.65 26.56 -31.24
N GLN A 928 7.82 25.97 -30.97
CA GLN A 928 8.31 24.77 -31.66
C GLN A 928 7.39 23.56 -31.52
N LEU A 929 6.70 23.42 -30.37
CA LEU A 929 5.76 22.32 -30.15
C LEU A 929 4.35 22.63 -30.69
N ALA A 930 3.88 23.87 -30.52
CA ALA A 930 2.53 24.26 -30.93
C ALA A 930 2.34 24.36 -32.45
N ALA A 931 3.38 24.78 -33.20
CA ALA A 931 3.28 24.94 -34.64
C ALA A 931 3.04 23.61 -35.38
N PRO A 932 3.80 22.52 -35.15
CA PRO A 932 3.49 21.20 -35.72
C PRO A 932 2.13 20.65 -35.27
N ALA A 933 1.77 20.80 -33.99
CA ALA A 933 0.53 20.24 -33.46
C ALA A 933 -0.73 20.89 -34.08
N LYS A 934 -0.73 22.23 -34.24
CA LYS A 934 -1.78 22.94 -34.98
C LYS A 934 -1.85 22.50 -36.45
N PHE A 935 -0.70 22.15 -37.03
CA PHE A 935 -0.67 21.60 -38.38
C PHE A 935 -1.35 20.22 -38.44
N GLU A 936 -1.02 19.30 -37.53
CA GLU A 936 -1.68 17.97 -37.47
C GLU A 936 -3.19 18.07 -37.21
N GLN A 937 -3.62 18.97 -36.32
CA GLN A 937 -5.05 19.23 -36.07
C GLN A 937 -5.77 19.75 -37.33
N GLY A 938 -5.11 20.66 -38.06
CA GLY A 938 -5.59 21.10 -39.37
C GLY A 938 -5.75 19.93 -40.34
N GLU A 939 -4.81 18.97 -40.34
CA GLU A 939 -4.84 17.82 -41.26
C GLU A 939 -6.04 16.92 -40.98
N GLN A 940 -6.32 16.67 -39.70
CA GLN A 940 -7.49 15.90 -39.29
C GLN A 940 -8.80 16.59 -39.68
N LEU A 941 -8.92 17.90 -39.47
CA LEU A 941 -10.12 18.66 -39.84
C LEU A 941 -10.32 18.74 -41.35
N ALA A 942 -9.23 18.84 -42.13
CA ALA A 942 -9.30 18.79 -43.59
C ALA A 942 -9.86 17.44 -44.07
N ARG A 943 -9.44 16.32 -43.47
CA ARG A 943 -9.98 14.98 -43.76
C ARG A 943 -11.45 14.81 -43.36
N GLN A 944 -11.94 15.60 -42.39
CA GLN A 944 -13.34 15.59 -41.94
C GLN A 944 -14.23 16.55 -42.75
N GLY A 945 -13.67 17.27 -43.73
CA GLY A 945 -14.39 18.25 -44.55
C GLY A 945 -14.51 19.64 -43.92
N GLU A 946 -13.93 19.88 -42.74
CA GLU A 946 -13.93 21.18 -42.05
C GLU A 946 -12.78 22.09 -42.53
N VAL A 947 -12.67 22.28 -43.84
CA VAL A 947 -11.49 22.87 -44.50
C VAL A 947 -11.23 24.34 -44.11
N THR A 948 -12.27 25.14 -43.85
CA THR A 948 -12.09 26.54 -43.40
C THR A 948 -11.42 26.64 -42.03
N LYS A 949 -11.76 25.73 -41.11
CA LYS A 949 -11.10 25.64 -39.80
C LYS A 949 -9.67 25.12 -39.94
N ALA A 950 -9.45 24.14 -40.83
CA ALA A 950 -8.12 23.63 -41.14
C ALA A 950 -7.18 24.73 -41.67
N LEU A 951 -7.63 25.52 -42.65
CA LEU A 951 -6.88 26.64 -43.22
C LEU A 951 -6.53 27.72 -42.17
N SER A 952 -7.43 27.99 -41.23
CA SER A 952 -7.17 28.89 -40.11
C SER A 952 -6.04 28.37 -39.21
N LEU A 953 -6.07 27.08 -38.86
CA LEU A 953 -5.03 26.44 -38.04
C LEU A 953 -3.67 26.41 -38.74
N TYR A 954 -3.62 26.17 -40.05
CA TYR A 954 -2.37 26.22 -40.81
C TYR A 954 -1.74 27.62 -40.83
N LYS A 955 -2.55 28.67 -41.02
CA LYS A 955 -2.07 30.05 -40.95
C LYS A 955 -1.50 30.37 -39.57
N GLN A 956 -2.18 29.92 -38.51
CA GLN A 956 -1.67 30.08 -37.15
C GLN A 956 -0.36 29.31 -36.93
N ALA A 957 -0.24 28.07 -37.44
CA ALA A 957 0.99 27.27 -37.36
C ALA A 957 2.18 27.98 -38.03
N GLN A 958 1.98 28.51 -39.25
CA GLN A 958 3.02 29.26 -39.97
C GLN A 958 3.38 30.60 -39.32
N GLN A 959 2.43 31.25 -38.64
CA GLN A 959 2.72 32.44 -37.86
C GLN A 959 3.54 32.13 -36.60
N LEU A 960 3.34 30.97 -35.99
CA LEU A 960 4.08 30.53 -34.81
C LEU A 960 5.51 30.09 -35.15
N ASP A 961 5.69 29.39 -36.27
CA ASP A 961 6.99 29.01 -36.80
C ASP A 961 7.03 29.15 -38.34
N PRO A 962 7.56 30.27 -38.85
CA PRO A 962 7.69 30.50 -40.29
C PRO A 962 8.60 29.50 -41.01
N ASN A 963 9.48 28.80 -40.29
CA ASN A 963 10.44 27.84 -40.84
C ASN A 963 10.03 26.37 -40.60
N LEU A 964 8.78 26.13 -40.17
CA LEU A 964 8.29 24.79 -39.86
C LEU A 964 8.43 23.84 -41.06
N GLU A 965 9.24 22.80 -40.92
CA GLU A 965 9.39 21.75 -41.93
C GLU A 965 8.17 20.83 -41.95
N ILE A 966 7.16 21.21 -42.72
CA ILE A 966 5.98 20.39 -42.96
C ILE A 966 6.31 19.30 -43.98
N SER A 967 5.84 18.07 -43.69
CA SER A 967 6.05 16.92 -44.57
C SER A 967 5.37 17.12 -45.93
N VAL A 968 5.97 16.55 -46.97
CA VAL A 968 5.40 16.52 -48.33
C VAL A 968 4.02 15.88 -48.33
N TYR A 969 3.88 14.78 -47.57
CA TYR A 969 2.62 14.07 -47.43
C TYR A 969 1.51 14.96 -46.85
N SER A 970 1.81 15.74 -45.80
CA SER A 970 0.80 16.60 -45.17
C SER A 970 0.39 17.77 -46.08
N TRP A 971 1.32 18.34 -46.85
CA TRP A 971 0.98 19.32 -47.89
C TRP A 971 0.07 18.73 -48.97
N ASN A 972 0.38 17.50 -49.42
CA ASN A 972 -0.41 16.79 -50.41
C ASN A 972 -1.82 16.42 -49.90
N GLN A 973 -1.95 16.04 -48.63
CA GLN A 973 -3.24 15.73 -48.00
C GLN A 973 -4.18 16.94 -48.01
N ILE A 974 -3.66 18.13 -47.68
CA ILE A 974 -4.42 19.38 -47.73
C ILE A 974 -4.85 19.70 -49.15
N CYS A 975 -3.92 19.55 -50.10
CA CYS A 975 -4.20 19.73 -51.51
C CYS A 975 -5.36 18.83 -51.97
N TRP A 976 -5.30 17.55 -51.62
CA TRP A 976 -6.32 16.56 -51.98
C TRP A 976 -7.68 16.84 -51.34
N PHE A 977 -7.76 16.81 -50.01
CA PHE A 977 -9.03 16.96 -49.29
C PHE A 977 -9.63 18.36 -49.43
N GLY A 978 -8.80 19.40 -49.48
CA GLY A 978 -9.27 20.76 -49.74
C GLY A 978 -9.90 20.90 -51.13
N SER A 979 -9.32 20.24 -52.13
CA SER A 979 -9.88 20.23 -53.49
C SER A 979 -11.18 19.44 -53.57
N LEU A 980 -11.25 18.26 -52.93
CA LEU A 980 -12.46 17.43 -52.88
C LEU A 980 -13.65 18.14 -52.24
N HIS A 981 -13.41 18.98 -51.23
CA HIS A 981 -14.45 19.71 -50.51
C HIS A 981 -14.72 21.12 -51.05
N GLY A 982 -14.26 21.44 -52.27
CA GLY A 982 -14.62 22.69 -52.97
C GLY A 982 -13.75 23.91 -52.66
N TYR A 983 -12.61 23.73 -51.98
CA TYR A 983 -11.67 24.79 -51.60
C TYR A 983 -10.39 24.79 -52.45
N ALA A 984 -10.46 24.29 -53.70
CA ALA A 984 -9.31 24.11 -54.58
C ALA A 984 -8.47 25.40 -54.78
N THR A 985 -9.11 26.57 -54.81
CA THR A 985 -8.43 27.87 -54.89
C THR A 985 -7.62 28.19 -53.64
N ASP A 986 -8.14 27.86 -52.45
CA ASP A 986 -7.52 28.19 -51.17
C ASP A 986 -6.34 27.26 -50.83
N VAL A 987 -6.33 26.03 -51.37
CA VAL A 987 -5.26 25.03 -51.11
C VAL A 987 -4.21 24.95 -52.21
N MET A 988 -4.30 25.77 -53.26
CA MET A 988 -3.34 25.71 -54.38
C MET A 988 -1.89 25.98 -53.94
N ASP A 989 -1.67 26.89 -52.99
CA ASP A 989 -0.34 27.14 -52.41
C ASP A 989 0.23 25.89 -51.71
N ALA A 990 -0.62 25.10 -51.03
CA ALA A 990 -0.23 23.83 -50.42
C ALA A 990 0.13 22.78 -51.49
N CYS A 991 -0.64 22.71 -52.59
CA CYS A 991 -0.35 21.84 -53.72
C CYS A 991 1.03 22.13 -54.35
N GLU A 992 1.35 23.41 -54.57
CA GLU A 992 2.63 23.80 -55.15
C GLU A 992 3.80 23.55 -54.18
N LYS A 993 3.61 23.76 -52.87
CA LYS A 993 4.61 23.42 -51.85
C LYS A 993 4.90 21.93 -51.77
N ALA A 994 3.89 21.07 -51.94
CA ALA A 994 4.09 19.61 -51.98
C ALA A 994 4.97 19.21 -53.17
N VAL A 995 4.64 19.71 -54.36
CA VAL A 995 5.38 19.40 -55.60
C VAL A 995 6.78 20.01 -55.60
N ALA A 996 6.97 21.21 -55.05
CA ALA A 996 8.29 21.83 -54.96
C ALA A 996 9.27 21.01 -54.10
N LYS A 997 8.78 20.28 -53.09
CA LYS A 997 9.61 19.42 -52.23
C LYS A 997 9.93 18.06 -52.87
N GLU A 998 8.95 17.40 -53.49
CA GLU A 998 9.15 16.13 -54.19
C GLU A 998 8.55 16.19 -55.60
N PRO A 999 9.26 16.82 -56.56
CA PRO A 999 8.75 17.00 -57.92
C PRO A 999 8.60 15.68 -58.70
N GLU A 1000 9.24 14.61 -58.22
CA GLU A 1000 9.23 13.28 -58.85
C GLU A 1000 8.11 12.37 -58.33
N ASP A 1001 7.44 12.69 -57.20
CA ASP A 1001 6.33 11.87 -56.70
C ASP A 1001 5.05 12.17 -57.50
N ARG A 1002 4.72 11.24 -58.39
CA ARG A 1002 3.61 11.39 -59.34
C ARG A 1002 2.24 11.34 -58.66
N ARG A 1003 2.13 10.82 -57.44
CA ARG A 1003 0.89 10.84 -56.64
C ARG A 1003 0.52 12.26 -56.20
N ILE A 1004 1.51 13.10 -55.97
CA ILE A 1004 1.29 14.50 -55.57
C ILE A 1004 0.85 15.32 -56.78
N LEU A 1005 1.39 14.99 -57.96
CA LEU A 1005 0.92 15.56 -59.22
C LEU A 1005 -0.55 15.19 -59.47
N ASP A 1006 -0.99 13.95 -59.21
CA ASP A 1006 -2.42 13.57 -59.31
C ASP A 1006 -3.31 14.50 -58.46
N SER A 1007 -2.92 14.76 -57.20
CA SER A 1007 -3.66 15.68 -56.32
C SER A 1007 -3.67 17.13 -56.79
N ARG A 1008 -2.53 17.64 -57.26
CA ARG A 1008 -2.45 19.00 -57.83
C ARG A 1008 -3.23 19.10 -59.13
N GLY A 1009 -3.26 18.05 -59.93
CA GLY A 1009 -4.04 17.95 -61.15
C GLY A 1009 -5.54 18.11 -60.88
N LEU A 1010 -6.05 17.47 -59.81
CA LEU A 1010 -7.42 17.67 -59.34
C LEU A 1010 -7.67 19.13 -58.94
N ALA A 1011 -6.80 19.71 -58.12
CA ALA A 1011 -6.91 21.11 -57.71
C ALA A 1011 -6.96 22.06 -58.92
N ARG A 1012 -6.03 21.89 -59.87
CA ARG A 1012 -5.92 22.71 -61.08
C ARG A 1012 -7.14 22.60 -61.99
N ALA A 1013 -7.68 21.40 -62.16
CA ALA A 1013 -8.88 21.20 -62.95
C ALA A 1013 -10.08 21.94 -62.34
N LEU A 1014 -10.22 21.88 -61.01
CA LEU A 1014 -11.29 22.56 -60.27
C LEU A 1014 -11.12 24.09 -60.25
N THR A 1015 -9.90 24.62 -60.35
CA THR A 1015 -9.63 26.07 -60.47
C THR A 1015 -9.62 26.58 -61.92
N GLY A 1016 -9.81 25.70 -62.92
CA GLY A 1016 -9.88 26.07 -64.33
C GLY A 1016 -8.56 26.03 -65.12
N ASP A 1017 -7.45 25.59 -64.51
CA ASP A 1017 -6.18 25.31 -65.21
C ASP A 1017 -6.21 23.92 -65.85
N THR A 1018 -6.97 23.83 -66.93
CA THR A 1018 -7.18 22.58 -67.68
C THR A 1018 -5.90 22.03 -68.30
N ALA A 1019 -5.03 22.91 -68.82
CA ALA A 1019 -3.77 22.49 -69.43
C ALA A 1019 -2.79 21.93 -68.39
N GLY A 1020 -2.65 22.58 -67.24
CA GLY A 1020 -1.84 22.10 -66.13
C GLY A 1020 -2.37 20.80 -65.53
N ALA A 1021 -3.69 20.66 -65.38
CA ALA A 1021 -4.32 19.43 -64.89
C ALA A 1021 -4.07 18.22 -65.81
N ILE A 1022 -4.22 18.40 -67.13
CA ILE A 1022 -3.94 17.34 -68.11
C ILE A 1022 -2.49 16.86 -68.01
N SER A 1023 -1.54 17.80 -67.86
CA SER A 1023 -0.12 17.47 -67.73
C SER A 1023 0.16 16.64 -66.47
N ASP A 1024 -0.40 17.04 -65.34
CA ASP A 1024 -0.19 16.37 -64.05
C ASP A 1024 -0.84 14.97 -64.03
N PHE A 1025 -2.06 14.82 -64.57
CA PHE A 1025 -2.72 13.52 -64.70
C PHE A 1025 -1.99 12.58 -65.66
N GLN A 1026 -1.44 13.11 -66.77
CA GLN A 1026 -0.68 12.30 -67.72
C GLN A 1026 0.59 11.74 -67.05
N ALA A 1027 1.29 12.56 -66.27
CA ALA A 1027 2.47 12.13 -65.54
C ALA A 1027 2.17 11.05 -64.48
N PHE A 1028 0.97 11.05 -63.89
CA PHE A 1028 0.51 9.99 -62.99
C PHE A 1028 0.17 8.69 -63.75
N VAL A 1029 -0.55 8.79 -64.86
CA VAL A 1029 -0.90 7.66 -65.74
C VAL A 1029 0.34 6.93 -66.25
N ASP A 1030 1.38 7.67 -66.61
CA ASP A 1030 2.63 7.11 -67.13
C ASP A 1030 3.45 6.38 -66.04
N TRP A 1031 3.13 6.61 -64.76
CA TRP A 1031 3.87 6.08 -63.62
C TRP A 1031 3.20 4.89 -62.91
N THR A 1032 1.88 4.90 -62.75
CA THR A 1032 1.18 3.81 -62.04
C THR A 1032 1.17 2.53 -62.88
N ASP A 1033 1.13 1.35 -62.25
CA ASP A 1033 0.90 0.05 -62.93
C ASP A 1033 -0.53 -0.48 -62.70
N ASP A 1034 -1.36 0.30 -62.01
CA ASP A 1034 -2.76 -0.03 -61.73
C ASP A 1034 -3.65 0.33 -62.94
N ASP A 1035 -4.18 -0.69 -63.60
CA ASP A 1035 -5.03 -0.53 -64.80
C ASP A 1035 -6.33 0.23 -64.54
N GLU A 1036 -6.89 0.13 -63.33
CA GLU A 1036 -8.14 0.80 -62.95
C GLU A 1036 -7.91 2.30 -62.73
N LEU A 1037 -6.84 2.66 -62.00
CA LEU A 1037 -6.44 4.06 -61.82
C LEU A 1037 -6.03 4.71 -63.14
N LYS A 1038 -5.31 3.99 -64.02
CA LYS A 1038 -4.97 4.46 -65.38
C LYS A 1038 -6.21 4.81 -66.19
N ALA A 1039 -7.16 3.89 -66.27
CA ALA A 1039 -8.38 4.07 -67.04
C ALA A 1039 -9.19 5.27 -66.51
N LYS A 1040 -9.27 5.43 -65.18
CA LYS A 1040 -9.98 6.54 -64.53
C LYS A 1040 -9.35 7.90 -64.86
N ARG A 1041 -8.03 8.04 -64.75
CA ARG A 1041 -7.33 9.32 -65.03
C ARG A 1041 -7.25 9.62 -66.53
N GLN A 1042 -7.16 8.60 -67.39
CA GLN A 1042 -7.27 8.77 -68.85
C GLN A 1042 -8.65 9.27 -69.28
N LYS A 1043 -9.73 8.82 -68.61
CA LYS A 1043 -11.07 9.34 -68.83
C LYS A 1043 -11.15 10.84 -68.46
N TRP A 1044 -10.58 11.25 -67.33
CA TRP A 1044 -10.52 12.67 -66.95
C TRP A 1044 -9.74 13.51 -67.97
N ILE A 1045 -8.59 13.02 -68.43
CA ILE A 1045 -7.80 13.70 -69.48
C ILE A 1045 -8.62 13.86 -70.78
N TYR A 1046 -9.35 12.82 -71.20
CA TYR A 1046 -10.20 12.87 -72.40
C TYR A 1046 -11.30 13.93 -72.27
N GLU A 1047 -12.00 13.96 -71.13
CA GLU A 1047 -13.08 14.91 -70.87
C GLU A 1047 -12.56 16.35 -70.77
N LEU A 1048 -11.43 16.57 -70.08
CA LEU A 1048 -10.78 17.88 -70.00
C LEU A 1048 -10.32 18.39 -71.37
N ARG A 1049 -9.76 17.51 -72.23
CA ARG A 1049 -9.38 17.86 -73.62
C ARG A 1049 -10.58 18.24 -74.48
N ALA A 1050 -11.74 17.68 -74.19
CA ALA A 1050 -13.00 18.00 -74.86
C ALA A 1050 -13.68 19.27 -74.30
N GLY A 1051 -13.04 19.98 -73.37
CA GLY A 1051 -13.58 21.18 -72.71
C GLY A 1051 -14.70 20.90 -71.72
N LYS A 1052 -14.83 19.65 -71.24
CA LYS A 1052 -15.83 19.24 -70.25
C LYS A 1052 -15.18 19.11 -68.87
N ASN A 1053 -15.92 19.41 -67.81
CA ASN A 1053 -15.46 19.18 -66.44
C ASN A 1053 -15.83 17.75 -66.00
N PRO A 1054 -14.86 16.85 -65.77
CA PRO A 1054 -15.12 15.48 -65.32
C PRO A 1054 -15.48 15.39 -63.83
N PHE A 1055 -15.30 16.45 -63.04
CA PHE A 1055 -15.48 16.46 -61.59
C PHE A 1055 -16.87 16.97 -61.19
N THR A 1056 -17.90 16.15 -61.41
CA THR A 1056 -19.25 16.39 -60.85
C THR A 1056 -19.26 16.11 -59.33
N GLU A 1057 -20.28 16.59 -58.60
CA GLU A 1057 -20.44 16.28 -57.16
C GLU A 1057 -20.39 14.78 -56.88
N GLU A 1058 -21.04 13.96 -57.69
CA GLU A 1058 -21.02 12.49 -57.59
C GLU A 1058 -19.61 11.90 -57.77
N VAL A 1059 -18.80 12.48 -58.67
CA VAL A 1059 -17.42 12.04 -58.90
C VAL A 1059 -16.53 12.45 -57.73
N LEU A 1060 -16.69 13.67 -57.21
CA LEU A 1060 -15.95 14.15 -56.03
C LEU A 1060 -16.32 13.35 -54.77
N GLU A 1061 -17.60 13.00 -54.58
CA GLU A 1061 -18.02 12.09 -53.50
C GLU A 1061 -17.39 10.70 -53.67
N SER A 1062 -17.36 10.14 -54.88
CA SER A 1062 -16.73 8.83 -55.12
C SER A 1062 -15.22 8.83 -54.80
N LEU A 1063 -14.56 9.99 -54.99
CA LEU A 1063 -13.14 10.18 -54.71
C LEU A 1063 -12.84 10.43 -53.22
N SER A 1064 -13.85 10.78 -52.41
CA SER A 1064 -13.67 10.90 -50.96
C SER A 1064 -13.46 9.56 -50.26
N TRP A 1065 -13.80 8.45 -50.93
CA TRP A 1065 -13.62 7.08 -50.45
C TRP A 1065 -12.38 6.37 -51.01
N GLU A 1066 -11.71 6.97 -52.01
CA GLU A 1066 -10.41 6.55 -52.56
C GLU A 1066 -9.25 7.22 -51.81
#